data_AF-A0A934CDQ7-F1
#
_entry.id   AF-A0A934CDQ7-F1
#
_cell.length_a   1.000
_cell.length_b   1.000
_cell.length_c   1.000
_cell.angle_alpha   90.00
_cell.angle_beta   90.00
_cell.angle_gamma   90.00
#
_symmetry.space_group_name_H-M   'P 1'
#
loop_
_entity.id
_entity.type
_entity.pdbx_description
1 polymer ?
#
loop_
_entity_poly.entity_id
_entity_poly.type
_entity_poly.pdbx_seq_one_letter_code
_entity_poly.pdbx_strand_id
1 'polypeptide(L)'
;MKQIVSDNLKKITYSALALLVVVSGFTFAPTAKAVTPAIVAFNFATPAATGVIDEAAHTVAVTVPFGTDVTALVPTIDSGADTVNPASGVAQNFTSPVTYTVTATVDGTTQDYIVTVTVAAITDLAAIDADKAALVDSLIQGANPDLAHITTALANPLPSVGSVYGSTITWGSSNTAVVSNDGQTVARPAFAAGDAAISMTATFTRGSASDAKVFSLIVSKLPASTVATVTSSVYTVSVGGTAAETITNVPFGASKASFLGNLTKDNAGETLGTTGVDDPVVSGNTVVVTAEDGTTTVTYTIDVVAAPLSSAKAITAFSFATPTTTGTIDEAAHTVAITVPFGTAVTALVPTIVVSMDASITPVSGVAQDFTNPVTYTVTAADATTQVYTVTVTVTTSSDLTALVAAIATASTTQASAVEGTLPGQYPAPLKANLQTAITAAAAITGASSQSVVDAAVATLNAALATFTAGKVPPDTTAPVITLLGANPVNLFVGGSYVDAGATSTDNIDGDITARIVTVNPVNTAVADAYMVTYNVTDTAGNHATQVTRTVTVVVAPPSGGSSGGAAPVVYTTPPAAPVTGFVVNINNGGSKTDSRTITLHLDGGPQAKNMAISNSPNFDGIPQEPYQPTKQWTLSGGAGEKTVYVVFFSQYGTMTRVVSQHITLVESATVVEPAGRVLGVKITKLDTLLDELKPNQRHPKVKELQAELKQRGYFGANFKPTDFYGKLTAAAVKKYKEGAAASVVSSPSLDALIAALRPNRHDVKVTELQASLKKLGLFPANWRTTDFYGKVTQAAVKKYQETK
;
A
#
# COMPACT_ATOMS: atom_id res chain seq x y z
N MET A 1 13.69 -47.00 85.52
CA MET A 1 13.48 -48.26 86.26
C MET A 1 14.15 -48.08 87.61
N LYS A 2 13.39 -48.33 88.68
CA LYS A 2 13.71 -48.02 90.08
C LYS A 2 15.10 -48.52 90.50
N GLN A 3 15.87 -47.65 91.13
CA GLN A 3 16.94 -48.02 92.05
C GLN A 3 16.28 -48.26 93.41
N ILE A 4 16.38 -49.49 93.93
CA ILE A 4 16.19 -49.78 95.35
C ILE A 4 17.59 -49.96 95.93
N VAL A 5 18.00 -49.00 96.74
CA VAL A 5 18.93 -49.23 97.85
C VAL A 5 18.07 -49.44 99.09
N SER A 6 18.34 -50.53 99.81
CA SER A 6 17.99 -50.83 101.20
C SER A 6 18.07 -52.36 101.30
N ASP A 7 18.71 -53.02 102.25
CA ASP A 7 19.43 -52.62 103.45
C ASP A 7 20.13 -53.91 103.95
N ASN A 8 21.20 -53.74 104.72
CA ASN A 8 21.64 -54.67 105.77
C ASN A 8 21.97 -56.13 105.39
N LEU A 9 23.24 -56.38 105.06
CA LEU A 9 23.85 -57.68 105.34
C LEU A 9 24.54 -57.66 106.72
N LYS A 10 23.81 -58.18 107.70
CA LYS A 10 24.23 -59.20 108.66
C LYS A 10 25.61 -59.01 109.33
N LYS A 11 25.57 -58.40 110.52
CA LYS A 11 26.38 -58.85 111.67
C LYS A 11 25.87 -60.23 112.10
N ILE A 12 26.49 -61.30 111.63
CA ILE A 12 26.56 -62.58 112.36
C ILE A 12 27.92 -63.20 112.05
N THR A 13 28.80 -63.23 113.04
CA THR A 13 29.82 -64.28 113.14
C THR A 13 30.00 -64.64 114.61
N TYR A 14 29.47 -65.82 114.91
CA TYR A 14 30.01 -66.86 115.77
C TYR A 14 30.30 -66.58 117.25
N SER A 15 29.43 -67.19 118.05
CA SER A 15 29.63 -67.82 119.35
C SER A 15 31.07 -68.15 119.73
N ALA A 16 31.48 -67.70 120.92
CA ALA A 16 32.44 -68.42 121.74
C ALA A 16 31.68 -69.07 122.90
N LEU A 17 31.57 -70.39 122.81
CA LEU A 17 31.05 -71.29 123.83
C LEU A 17 32.12 -71.42 124.92
N ALA A 18 31.82 -70.95 126.13
CA ALA A 18 32.45 -71.45 127.34
C ALA A 18 31.47 -72.41 127.99
N LEU A 19 31.86 -73.67 128.21
CA LEU A 19 31.99 -74.21 129.58
C LEU A 19 32.51 -75.66 129.57
N LEU A 20 33.64 -75.78 130.22
CA LEU A 20 34.45 -76.90 130.68
C LEU A 20 33.70 -77.94 131.55
N VAL A 21 34.00 -79.24 131.40
CA VAL A 21 34.11 -80.21 132.52
C VAL A 21 35.08 -81.34 132.15
N VAL A 22 36.22 -81.49 132.86
CA VAL A 22 36.70 -82.75 133.47
C VAL A 22 37.52 -82.38 134.72
N VAL A 23 37.30 -83.14 135.79
CA VAL A 23 37.58 -82.85 137.21
C VAL A 23 38.98 -83.30 137.70
N SER A 24 39.42 -82.62 138.77
CA SER A 24 40.45 -82.93 139.78
C SER A 24 41.93 -82.78 139.38
N GLY A 25 42.78 -82.03 140.10
CA GLY A 25 42.62 -81.27 141.34
C GLY A 25 44.01 -81.10 141.95
N PHE A 26 44.59 -79.90 141.90
CA PHE A 26 45.73 -79.47 142.72
C PHE A 26 45.73 -77.94 142.81
N THR A 27 46.22 -77.47 143.95
CA THR A 27 46.00 -76.16 144.58
C THR A 27 46.74 -74.97 143.96
N PHE A 28 46.21 -73.77 144.24
CA PHE A 28 46.53 -72.44 143.71
C PHE A 28 47.99 -71.97 143.79
N ALA A 29 48.43 -71.32 142.70
CA ALA A 29 49.24 -70.11 142.68
C ALA A 29 48.82 -69.27 141.44
N PRO A 30 48.41 -67.99 141.56
CA PRO A 30 48.03 -67.20 140.39
C PRO A 30 49.27 -66.70 139.64
N THR A 31 49.39 -67.14 138.39
CA THR A 31 50.37 -66.72 137.39
C THR A 31 49.98 -65.36 136.82
N ALA A 32 50.84 -64.35 136.92
CA ALA A 32 50.68 -63.10 136.18
C ALA A 32 50.95 -63.34 134.68
N LYS A 33 49.96 -63.04 133.84
CA LYS A 33 50.07 -63.01 132.37
C LYS A 33 50.62 -61.64 131.97
N ALA A 34 51.77 -61.60 131.32
CA ALA A 34 52.32 -60.37 130.73
C ALA A 34 51.35 -59.84 129.65
N VAL A 35 51.01 -58.56 129.73
CA VAL A 35 50.16 -57.85 128.76
C VAL A 35 51.04 -56.78 128.11
N THR A 36 51.24 -56.86 126.80
CA THR A 36 52.03 -55.88 126.04
C THR A 36 51.15 -54.69 125.65
N PRO A 37 51.56 -53.43 125.92
CA PRO A 37 50.78 -52.25 125.56
C PRO A 37 50.67 -52.08 124.04
N ALA A 38 49.46 -51.82 123.52
CA ALA A 38 49.21 -51.72 122.08
C ALA A 38 48.11 -50.71 121.67
N ILE A 39 48.21 -50.17 120.44
CA ILE A 39 47.12 -49.39 119.79
C ILE A 39 46.22 -50.35 119.00
N VAL A 40 44.91 -50.32 119.27
CA VAL A 40 43.89 -51.17 118.63
C VAL A 40 43.19 -50.45 117.47
N ALA A 41 42.97 -49.14 117.59
CA ALA A 41 42.43 -48.31 116.50
C ALA A 41 42.95 -46.87 116.56
N PHE A 42 43.11 -46.25 115.39
CA PHE A 42 43.49 -44.86 115.25
C PHE A 42 42.68 -44.24 114.10
N ASN A 43 41.88 -43.20 114.37
CA ASN A 43 40.98 -42.61 113.37
C ASN A 43 40.92 -41.09 113.47
N PHE A 44 40.66 -40.41 112.35
CA PHE A 44 40.18 -39.02 112.30
C PHE A 44 38.70 -39.01 111.92
N ALA A 45 37.90 -38.18 112.61
CA ALA A 45 36.49 -38.00 112.28
C ALA A 45 36.28 -36.96 111.17
N THR A 46 37.12 -35.92 111.13
CA THR A 46 37.05 -34.82 110.17
C THR A 46 38.47 -34.35 109.77
N PRO A 47 38.89 -34.58 108.51
CA PRO A 47 38.23 -35.46 107.54
C PRO A 47 38.18 -36.90 108.04
N ALA A 48 37.16 -37.65 107.64
CA ALA A 48 37.05 -39.06 108.00
C ALA A 48 38.22 -39.84 107.36
N ALA A 49 39.09 -40.38 108.19
CA ALA A 49 40.22 -41.21 107.76
C ALA A 49 40.56 -42.24 108.84
N THR A 50 40.83 -43.47 108.42
CA THR A 50 41.16 -44.57 109.32
C THR A 50 42.63 -44.92 109.16
N GLY A 51 43.34 -45.06 110.28
CA GLY A 51 44.72 -45.48 110.33
C GLY A 51 44.87 -46.98 110.14
N VAL A 52 45.89 -47.36 109.37
CA VAL A 52 46.36 -48.73 109.23
C VAL A 52 47.47 -48.94 110.24
N ILE A 53 47.31 -49.89 111.16
CA ILE A 53 48.25 -50.20 112.23
C ILE A 53 49.13 -51.37 111.81
N ASP A 54 50.44 -51.19 111.85
CA ASP A 54 51.44 -52.27 111.77
C ASP A 54 51.98 -52.53 113.17
N GLU A 55 51.49 -53.61 113.78
CA GLU A 55 51.82 -53.97 115.16
C GLU A 55 53.24 -54.49 115.33
N ALA A 56 53.84 -55.11 114.30
CA ALA A 56 55.19 -55.65 114.39
C ALA A 56 56.26 -54.54 114.26
N ALA A 57 55.95 -53.49 113.49
CA ALA A 57 56.79 -52.31 113.34
C ALA A 57 56.45 -51.19 114.33
N HIS A 58 55.36 -51.32 115.08
CA HIS A 58 54.76 -50.29 115.93
C HIS A 58 54.59 -48.96 115.20
N THR A 59 53.91 -48.99 114.05
CA THR A 59 53.60 -47.78 113.26
C THR A 59 52.13 -47.69 112.91
N VAL A 60 51.65 -46.46 112.69
CA VAL A 60 50.29 -46.21 112.20
C VAL A 60 50.37 -45.27 110.99
N ALA A 61 49.84 -45.71 109.84
CA ALA A 61 49.77 -44.90 108.63
C ALA A 61 48.33 -44.45 108.38
N VAL A 62 48.10 -43.15 108.29
CA VAL A 62 46.77 -42.58 108.00
C VAL A 62 46.84 -41.75 106.72
N THR A 63 45.99 -42.04 105.74
CA THR A 63 45.85 -41.18 104.55
C THR A 63 44.61 -40.30 104.67
N VAL A 64 44.79 -38.98 104.66
CA VAL A 64 43.70 -37.99 104.68
C VAL A 64 43.43 -37.44 103.27
N PRO A 65 42.21 -36.96 102.94
CA PRO A 65 41.89 -36.41 101.62
C PRO A 65 42.82 -35.27 101.15
N PHE A 66 42.95 -35.08 99.84
CA PHE A 66 43.76 -34.00 99.25
C PHE A 66 43.35 -32.62 99.80
N GLY A 67 44.34 -31.77 100.09
CA GLY A 67 44.12 -30.42 100.63
C GLY A 67 43.79 -30.38 102.13
N THR A 68 43.80 -31.52 102.83
CA THR A 68 43.64 -31.55 104.30
C THR A 68 44.82 -30.87 104.97
N ASP A 69 44.53 -29.93 105.87
CA ASP A 69 45.52 -29.35 106.78
C ASP A 69 45.87 -30.37 107.88
N VAL A 70 47.14 -30.79 107.92
CA VAL A 70 47.65 -31.78 108.88
C VAL A 70 48.28 -31.15 110.14
N THR A 71 48.26 -29.83 110.26
CA THR A 71 48.94 -29.12 111.36
C THR A 71 48.22 -29.23 112.70
N ALA A 72 46.93 -29.61 112.71
CA ALA A 72 46.11 -29.71 113.92
C ALA A 72 44.99 -30.76 113.80
N LEU A 73 45.33 -32.02 113.53
CA LEU A 73 44.34 -33.09 113.44
C LEU A 73 44.08 -33.71 114.81
N VAL A 74 42.82 -34.07 115.09
CA VAL A 74 42.39 -34.66 116.37
C VAL A 74 42.11 -36.15 116.17
N PRO A 75 43.00 -37.06 116.61
CA PRO A 75 42.78 -38.48 116.47
C PRO A 75 41.95 -39.05 117.62
N THR A 76 41.08 -39.98 117.27
CA THR A 76 40.44 -40.91 118.19
C THR A 76 41.24 -42.20 118.21
N ILE A 77 41.89 -42.46 119.34
CA ILE A 77 42.75 -43.62 119.59
C ILE A 77 42.06 -44.54 120.58
N ASP A 78 42.03 -45.84 120.25
CA ASP A 78 41.64 -46.93 121.13
C ASP A 78 42.88 -47.76 121.45
N SER A 79 43.32 -47.76 122.70
CA SER A 79 44.43 -48.57 123.23
C SER A 79 43.94 -49.67 124.18
N GLY A 80 42.65 -50.02 124.14
CA GLY A 80 42.05 -50.97 125.07
C GLY A 80 41.99 -50.44 126.51
N ALA A 81 42.67 -51.09 127.45
CA ALA A 81 42.69 -50.73 128.88
C ALA A 81 43.92 -49.89 129.29
N ASP A 82 44.76 -49.51 128.32
CA ASP A 82 46.03 -48.83 128.54
C ASP A 82 45.90 -47.32 128.34
N THR A 83 46.84 -46.57 128.93
CA THR A 83 46.90 -45.11 128.74
C THR A 83 47.76 -44.77 127.53
N VAL A 84 47.39 -43.74 126.77
CA VAL A 84 48.14 -43.27 125.58
C VAL A 84 48.54 -41.81 125.74
N ASN A 85 49.79 -41.48 125.38
CA ASN A 85 50.32 -40.12 125.40
C ASN A 85 51.04 -39.79 124.07
N PRO A 86 50.65 -38.73 123.32
CA PRO A 86 49.55 -37.80 123.58
C PRO A 86 48.17 -38.47 123.73
N ALA A 87 47.29 -37.87 124.54
CA ALA A 87 45.99 -38.46 124.83
C ALA A 87 45.06 -38.47 123.59
N SER A 88 44.22 -39.51 123.51
CA SER A 88 43.13 -39.60 122.53
C SER A 88 42.23 -38.35 122.60
N GLY A 89 41.86 -37.77 121.47
CA GLY A 89 41.04 -36.56 121.38
C GLY A 89 41.81 -35.23 121.51
N VAL A 90 43.14 -35.25 121.62
CA VAL A 90 43.98 -34.04 121.65
C VAL A 90 44.55 -33.76 120.26
N ALA A 91 44.43 -32.51 119.78
CA ALA A 91 44.98 -32.09 118.51
C ALA A 91 46.51 -32.26 118.46
N GLN A 92 47.01 -32.86 117.39
CA GLN A 92 48.43 -33.02 117.11
C GLN A 92 48.80 -32.49 115.73
N ASN A 93 50.06 -32.08 115.60
CA ASN A 93 50.64 -31.63 114.34
C ASN A 93 51.35 -32.81 113.66
N PHE A 94 50.80 -33.27 112.54
CA PHE A 94 51.32 -34.40 111.77
C PHE A 94 52.13 -33.97 110.53
N THR A 95 52.64 -32.72 110.50
CA THR A 95 53.62 -32.30 109.46
C THR A 95 54.93 -33.08 109.55
N SER A 96 55.18 -33.77 110.65
CA SER A 96 56.20 -34.81 110.82
C SER A 96 55.59 -35.98 111.62
N PRO A 97 56.17 -37.19 111.56
CA PRO A 97 55.65 -38.32 112.32
C PRO A 97 55.57 -38.01 113.82
N VAL A 98 54.45 -38.37 114.45
CA VAL A 98 54.18 -38.13 115.88
C VAL A 98 54.29 -39.45 116.63
N THR A 99 55.10 -39.49 117.69
CA THR A 99 55.21 -40.66 118.55
C THR A 99 54.12 -40.65 119.61
N TYR A 100 53.41 -41.77 119.73
CA TYR A 100 52.45 -42.04 120.80
C TYR A 100 52.98 -43.16 121.67
N THR A 101 53.20 -42.89 122.96
CA THR A 101 53.60 -43.89 123.95
C THR A 101 52.36 -44.47 124.60
N VAL A 102 52.15 -45.78 124.45
CA VAL A 102 51.12 -46.54 125.16
C VAL A 102 51.75 -47.14 126.41
N THR A 103 51.12 -46.93 127.57
CA THR A 103 51.59 -47.46 128.86
C THR A 103 50.56 -48.42 129.43
N ALA A 104 50.99 -49.66 129.68
CA ALA A 104 50.15 -50.70 130.24
C ALA A 104 49.75 -50.37 131.68
N THR A 105 48.44 -50.33 131.96
CA THR A 105 47.94 -49.91 133.29
C THR A 105 48.24 -50.95 134.40
N VAL A 106 48.56 -52.19 134.00
CA VAL A 106 48.75 -53.32 134.92
C VAL A 106 50.18 -53.47 135.46
N ASP A 107 51.20 -53.10 134.68
CA ASP A 107 52.61 -53.28 135.05
C ASP A 107 53.53 -52.09 134.68
N GLY A 108 52.99 -51.05 134.03
CA GLY A 108 53.72 -49.84 133.69
C GLY A 108 54.70 -49.98 132.52
N THR A 109 54.70 -51.12 131.81
CA THR A 109 55.49 -51.26 130.58
C THR A 109 55.01 -50.29 129.51
N THR A 110 55.90 -49.86 128.62
CA THR A 110 55.60 -48.86 127.58
C THR A 110 55.96 -49.37 126.19
N GLN A 111 55.16 -48.97 125.20
CA GLN A 111 55.43 -49.17 123.78
C GLN A 111 55.16 -47.90 122.99
N ASP A 112 56.13 -47.49 122.19
CA ASP A 112 56.01 -46.34 121.31
C ASP A 112 55.46 -46.76 119.94
N TYR A 113 54.51 -45.98 119.43
CA TYR A 113 53.97 -46.06 118.08
C TYR A 113 54.27 -44.78 117.30
N ILE A 114 54.84 -44.92 116.11
CA ILE A 114 55.07 -43.77 115.22
C ILE A 114 53.89 -43.63 114.27
N VAL A 115 53.15 -42.52 114.39
CA VAL A 115 52.02 -42.19 113.54
C VAL A 115 52.46 -41.26 112.42
N THR A 116 52.26 -41.69 111.16
CA THR A 116 52.51 -40.89 109.97
C THR A 116 51.19 -40.60 109.26
N VAL A 117 50.92 -39.32 109.01
CA VAL A 117 49.76 -38.89 108.22
C VAL A 117 50.23 -38.42 106.85
N THR A 118 49.67 -39.01 105.80
CA THR A 118 49.92 -38.61 104.41
C THR A 118 48.68 -37.99 103.81
N VAL A 119 48.82 -36.88 103.08
CA VAL A 119 47.74 -36.26 102.32
C VAL A 119 47.60 -36.98 100.98
N ALA A 120 46.40 -37.41 100.62
CA ALA A 120 46.11 -38.05 99.34
C ALA A 120 46.45 -37.10 98.18
N ALA A 121 46.93 -37.65 97.06
CA ALA A 121 47.14 -36.88 95.85
C ALA A 121 45.80 -36.40 95.25
N ILE A 122 45.80 -35.23 94.60
CA ILE A 122 44.66 -34.79 93.80
C ILE A 122 44.37 -35.80 92.69
N THR A 123 43.10 -36.10 92.42
CA THR A 123 42.74 -36.95 91.28
C THR A 123 42.85 -36.15 89.98
N ASP A 124 43.17 -36.84 88.87
CA ASP A 124 43.33 -36.16 87.59
C ASP A 124 42.05 -35.42 87.14
N LEU A 125 40.87 -35.97 87.42
CA LEU A 125 39.59 -35.33 87.12
C LEU A 125 39.35 -34.06 87.97
N ALA A 126 39.66 -34.09 89.28
CA ALA A 126 39.52 -32.90 90.13
C ALA A 126 40.52 -31.80 89.76
N ALA A 127 41.72 -32.16 89.30
CA ALA A 127 42.69 -31.21 88.76
C ALA A 127 42.20 -30.56 87.45
N ILE A 128 41.62 -31.37 86.55
CA ILE A 128 40.99 -30.89 85.31
C ILE A 128 39.84 -29.93 85.62
N ASP A 129 38.95 -30.24 86.56
CA ASP A 129 37.82 -29.38 86.93
C ASP A 129 38.27 -28.00 87.42
N ALA A 130 39.31 -27.96 88.25
CA ALA A 130 39.88 -26.70 88.73
C ALA A 130 40.56 -25.88 87.61
N ASP A 131 41.33 -26.53 86.73
CA ASP A 131 41.93 -25.89 85.55
C ASP A 131 40.85 -25.38 84.57
N LYS A 132 39.78 -26.14 84.37
CA LYS A 132 38.61 -25.80 83.54
C LYS A 132 37.82 -24.62 84.11
N ALA A 133 37.70 -24.53 85.43
CA ALA A 133 37.09 -23.39 86.11
C ALA A 133 37.92 -22.11 85.95
N ALA A 134 39.25 -22.21 86.00
CA ALA A 134 40.17 -21.08 85.86
C ALA A 134 40.27 -20.52 84.42
N LEU A 135 39.99 -21.34 83.39
CA LEU A 135 39.97 -20.89 82.00
C LEU A 135 38.72 -20.03 81.73
N VAL A 136 38.86 -18.70 81.80
CA VAL A 136 37.77 -17.72 81.59
C VAL A 136 37.90 -16.99 80.24
N ASP A 137 36.81 -16.39 79.77
CA ASP A 137 36.72 -15.70 78.47
C ASP A 137 37.82 -14.67 78.22
N SER A 138 38.21 -13.93 79.27
CA SER A 138 39.27 -12.91 79.18
C SER A 138 40.65 -13.46 78.84
N LEU A 139 40.88 -14.76 79.09
CA LEU A 139 42.13 -15.44 78.72
C LEU A 139 42.17 -15.87 77.25
N ILE A 140 41.03 -15.82 76.55
CA ILE A 140 40.92 -16.29 75.17
C ILE A 140 40.46 -15.22 74.17
N GLN A 141 39.79 -14.14 74.62
CA GLN A 141 39.24 -13.11 73.73
C GLN A 141 40.29 -12.30 72.96
N GLY A 142 41.54 -12.25 73.41
CA GLY A 142 42.62 -11.50 72.74
C GLY A 142 42.36 -9.98 72.75
N ALA A 143 42.51 -9.33 71.59
CA ALA A 143 42.24 -7.89 71.43
C ALA A 143 40.74 -7.58 71.22
N ASN A 144 39.88 -8.60 71.16
CA ASN A 144 38.45 -8.41 71.02
C ASN A 144 37.84 -7.95 72.36
N PRO A 145 36.79 -7.12 72.33
CA PRO A 145 36.17 -6.59 73.55
C PRO A 145 35.51 -7.69 74.39
N ASP A 146 34.91 -8.69 73.74
CA ASP A 146 34.32 -9.88 74.33
C ASP A 146 34.20 -10.99 73.27
N LEU A 147 33.70 -12.17 73.65
CA LEU A 147 33.48 -13.28 72.72
C LEU A 147 32.25 -13.11 71.80
N ALA A 148 31.40 -12.12 72.05
CA ALA A 148 30.24 -11.81 71.21
C ALA A 148 30.55 -10.80 70.08
N HIS A 149 31.76 -10.24 70.04
CA HIS A 149 32.16 -9.23 69.05
C HIS A 149 33.56 -9.51 68.50
N ILE A 150 33.77 -10.70 67.97
CA ILE A 150 35.06 -11.11 67.40
C ILE A 150 35.24 -10.49 66.02
N THR A 151 36.23 -9.61 65.88
CA THR A 151 36.61 -8.97 64.62
C THR A 151 38.06 -9.23 64.23
N THR A 152 38.85 -9.76 65.16
CA THR A 152 40.28 -10.03 65.03
C THR A 152 40.63 -11.36 65.70
N ALA A 153 41.88 -11.82 65.54
CA ALA A 153 42.38 -13.06 66.15
C ALA A 153 42.13 -13.14 67.67
N LEU A 154 41.98 -14.37 68.17
CA LEU A 154 41.90 -14.66 69.60
C LEU A 154 43.27 -14.49 70.30
N ALA A 155 43.33 -14.77 71.60
CA ALA A 155 44.59 -14.69 72.34
C ALA A 155 45.68 -15.56 71.70
N ASN A 156 46.89 -15.01 71.59
CA ASN A 156 48.05 -15.67 70.98
C ASN A 156 49.21 -15.80 71.98
N PRO A 157 49.60 -17.01 72.41
CA PRO A 157 48.93 -18.28 72.12
C PRO A 157 47.65 -18.44 72.95
N LEU A 158 46.70 -19.25 72.46
CA LEU A 158 45.63 -19.76 73.32
C LEU A 158 46.25 -20.61 74.44
N PRO A 159 45.68 -20.62 75.67
CA PRO A 159 46.22 -21.40 76.77
C PRO A 159 46.33 -22.88 76.41
N SER A 160 47.55 -23.43 76.48
CA SER A 160 47.86 -24.84 76.20
C SER A 160 48.05 -25.67 77.47
N VAL A 161 48.08 -25.01 78.63
CA VAL A 161 48.27 -25.62 79.96
C VAL A 161 47.35 -24.93 80.96
N GLY A 162 46.68 -25.71 81.81
CA GLY A 162 45.83 -25.24 82.90
C GLY A 162 46.63 -24.51 83.97
N SER A 163 46.11 -23.38 84.46
CA SER A 163 46.86 -22.46 85.31
C SER A 163 46.93 -22.86 86.79
N VAL A 164 46.13 -23.84 87.23
CA VAL A 164 46.03 -24.24 88.65
C VAL A 164 46.87 -25.49 88.90
N TYR A 165 46.64 -26.53 88.11
CA TYR A 165 47.28 -27.84 88.30
C TYR A 165 48.04 -28.34 87.07
N GLY A 166 47.98 -27.65 85.93
CA GLY A 166 48.84 -27.96 84.77
C GLY A 166 48.28 -29.00 83.81
N SER A 167 46.96 -29.19 83.74
CA SER A 167 46.34 -30.06 82.72
C SER A 167 46.66 -29.57 81.31
N THR A 168 46.92 -30.48 80.36
CA THR A 168 47.19 -30.09 78.95
C THR A 168 45.89 -29.67 78.27
N ILE A 169 45.90 -28.55 77.55
CA ILE A 169 44.74 -28.00 76.84
C ILE A 169 44.98 -28.06 75.34
N THR A 170 44.04 -28.64 74.60
CA THR A 170 44.01 -28.61 73.12
C THR A 170 42.73 -27.95 72.64
N TRP A 171 42.79 -27.22 71.53
CA TRP A 171 41.67 -26.43 71.02
C TRP A 171 41.10 -26.97 69.71
N GLY A 172 39.78 -26.89 69.55
CA GLY A 172 39.07 -27.21 68.32
C GLY A 172 37.95 -26.21 68.04
N SER A 173 37.87 -25.74 66.79
CA SER A 173 36.80 -24.87 66.30
C SER A 173 35.69 -25.69 65.64
N SER A 174 34.43 -25.30 65.83
CA SER A 174 33.31 -25.87 65.09
C SER A 174 33.26 -25.45 63.61
N ASN A 175 33.97 -24.38 63.24
CA ASN A 175 34.11 -23.94 61.86
C ASN A 175 35.49 -23.32 61.60
N THR A 176 36.42 -24.13 61.11
CA THR A 176 37.81 -23.73 60.84
C THR A 176 37.97 -22.74 59.69
N ALA A 177 36.94 -22.55 58.86
CA ALA A 177 36.94 -21.52 57.82
C ALA A 177 36.65 -20.12 58.39
N VAL A 178 36.01 -20.02 59.56
CA VAL A 178 35.65 -18.76 60.22
C VAL A 178 36.62 -18.44 61.36
N VAL A 179 36.93 -19.41 62.22
CA VAL A 179 37.99 -19.30 63.25
C VAL A 179 38.83 -20.57 63.22
N SER A 180 40.14 -20.46 63.02
CA SER A 180 41.04 -21.63 63.05
C SER A 180 41.19 -22.22 64.46
N ASN A 181 41.64 -23.48 64.57
CA ASN A 181 41.78 -24.18 65.86
C ASN A 181 42.76 -23.48 66.83
N ASP A 182 43.75 -22.75 66.31
CA ASP A 182 44.68 -21.94 67.09
C ASP A 182 44.16 -20.53 67.39
N GLY A 183 42.98 -20.17 66.88
CA GLY A 183 42.35 -18.85 67.08
C GLY A 183 42.94 -17.72 66.23
N GLN A 184 43.90 -18.01 65.35
CA GLN A 184 44.69 -16.97 64.68
C GLN A 184 44.11 -16.49 63.35
N THR A 185 43.40 -17.35 62.63
CA THR A 185 42.66 -16.98 61.41
C THR A 185 41.24 -16.64 61.81
N VAL A 186 40.81 -15.40 61.57
CA VAL A 186 39.42 -14.96 61.74
C VAL A 186 38.91 -14.40 60.43
N ALA A 187 38.07 -15.18 59.74
CA ALA A 187 37.43 -14.76 58.50
C ALA A 187 36.02 -14.24 58.80
N ARG A 188 35.86 -12.93 58.71
CA ARG A 188 34.57 -12.27 58.96
C ARG A 188 33.61 -12.54 57.80
N PRO A 189 32.34 -12.88 58.07
CA PRO A 189 31.34 -13.05 57.02
C PRO A 189 31.04 -11.73 56.30
N ALA A 190 30.55 -11.80 55.06
CA ALA A 190 30.09 -10.63 54.32
C ALA A 190 28.95 -9.91 55.06
N PHE A 191 28.79 -8.60 54.87
CA PHE A 191 27.77 -7.81 55.56
C PHE A 191 26.35 -8.39 55.40
N ALA A 192 26.01 -8.84 54.19
CA ALA A 192 24.72 -9.46 53.89
C ALA A 192 24.51 -10.84 54.56
N ALA A 193 25.58 -11.57 54.90
CA ALA A 193 25.48 -12.90 55.52
C ALA A 193 25.18 -12.84 57.03
N GLY A 194 25.30 -11.67 57.65
CA GLY A 194 25.12 -11.51 59.10
C GLY A 194 26.30 -12.04 59.91
N ASP A 195 26.21 -11.94 61.23
CA ASP A 195 27.27 -12.41 62.14
C ASP A 195 27.31 -13.95 62.18
N ALA A 196 28.51 -14.52 62.37
CA ALA A 196 28.70 -15.97 62.40
C ALA A 196 28.86 -16.47 63.84
N ALA A 197 27.97 -17.36 64.27
CA ALA A 197 28.10 -18.05 65.54
C ALA A 197 28.98 -19.30 65.40
N ILE A 198 30.05 -19.39 66.19
CA ILE A 198 30.97 -20.52 66.23
C ILE A 198 31.25 -20.94 67.68
N SER A 199 31.76 -22.15 67.88
CA SER A 199 32.16 -22.63 69.20
C SER A 199 33.62 -23.09 69.20
N MET A 200 34.37 -22.64 70.22
CA MET A 200 35.74 -23.07 70.50
C MET A 200 35.71 -24.05 71.67
N THR A 201 36.21 -25.26 71.46
CA THR A 201 36.25 -26.32 72.47
C THR A 201 37.67 -26.49 72.99
N ALA A 202 37.88 -26.21 74.28
CA ALA A 202 39.10 -26.51 75.01
C ALA A 202 38.98 -27.90 75.64
N THR A 203 39.77 -28.86 75.18
CA THR A 203 39.85 -30.21 75.74
C THR A 203 41.02 -30.28 76.71
N PHE A 204 40.72 -30.58 77.96
CA PHE A 204 41.67 -30.77 79.04
C PHE A 204 42.03 -32.25 79.15
N THR A 205 43.31 -32.55 79.33
CA THR A 205 43.81 -33.92 79.50
C THR A 205 44.86 -33.96 80.61
N ARG A 206 44.75 -34.98 81.47
CA ARG A 206 45.71 -35.27 82.53
C ARG A 206 45.65 -36.75 82.87
N GLY A 207 46.79 -37.44 82.80
CA GLY A 207 46.81 -38.91 82.90
C GLY A 207 45.90 -39.54 81.84
N SER A 208 44.95 -40.37 82.26
CA SER A 208 43.91 -40.95 81.39
C SER A 208 42.57 -40.20 81.43
N ALA A 209 42.44 -39.14 82.25
CA ALA A 209 41.21 -38.37 82.39
C ALA A 209 41.16 -37.24 81.32
N SER A 210 39.95 -36.96 80.83
CA SER A 210 39.70 -35.85 79.92
C SER A 210 38.31 -35.26 80.13
N ASP A 211 38.21 -33.95 80.00
CA ASP A 211 36.95 -33.19 79.98
C ASP A 211 37.12 -31.97 79.06
N ALA A 212 36.02 -31.35 78.63
CA ALA A 212 36.05 -30.23 77.70
C ALA A 212 35.21 -29.03 78.19
N LYS A 213 35.66 -27.83 77.83
CA LYS A 213 34.91 -26.58 78.00
C LYS A 213 34.63 -25.96 76.64
N VAL A 214 33.39 -25.56 76.41
CA VAL A 214 32.96 -24.93 75.16
C VAL A 214 32.76 -23.44 75.40
N PHE A 215 33.34 -22.63 74.53
CA PHE A 215 33.17 -21.20 74.47
C PHE A 215 32.34 -20.85 73.23
N SER A 216 31.28 -20.07 73.40
CA SER A 216 30.43 -19.59 72.31
C SER A 216 30.95 -18.24 71.83
N LEU A 217 31.28 -18.15 70.55
CA LEU A 217 31.83 -16.96 69.92
C LEU A 217 30.87 -16.45 68.84
N ILE A 218 30.78 -15.13 68.69
CA ILE A 218 30.11 -14.47 67.57
C ILE A 218 31.16 -13.65 66.82
N VAL A 219 31.44 -14.06 65.57
CA VAL A 219 32.32 -13.33 64.65
C VAL A 219 31.49 -12.30 63.90
N SER A 220 31.80 -11.02 64.14
CA SER A 220 31.05 -9.92 63.54
C SER A 220 31.30 -9.84 62.04
N LYS A 221 30.22 -9.70 61.28
CA LYS A 221 30.24 -9.46 59.83
C LYS A 221 31.09 -8.24 59.45
N LEU A 222 31.55 -8.19 58.20
CA LEU A 222 32.20 -7.01 57.63
C LEU A 222 31.28 -5.78 57.68
N PRO A 223 31.83 -4.55 57.77
CA PRO A 223 31.03 -3.33 57.64
C PRO A 223 30.34 -3.26 56.27
N ALA A 224 29.21 -2.55 56.19
CA ALA A 224 28.53 -2.31 54.92
C ALA A 224 29.44 -1.56 53.94
N SER A 225 29.42 -1.96 52.67
CA SER A 225 30.18 -1.25 51.63
C SER A 225 29.61 0.15 51.37
N THR A 226 30.48 1.14 51.18
CA THR A 226 30.16 2.50 50.75
C THR A 226 30.25 2.69 49.23
N VAL A 227 30.53 1.62 48.47
CA VAL A 227 30.60 1.66 47.01
C VAL A 227 29.18 1.78 46.44
N ALA A 228 28.97 2.78 45.59
CA ALA A 228 27.70 3.09 44.94
C ALA A 228 27.93 3.38 43.44
N THR A 229 28.68 2.52 42.76
CA THR A 229 29.08 2.73 41.36
C THR A 229 28.57 1.63 40.44
N VAL A 230 28.45 1.94 39.16
CA VAL A 230 28.06 0.98 38.12
C VAL A 230 29.03 1.05 36.96
N THR A 231 29.14 -0.07 36.26
CA THR A 231 29.89 -0.21 35.01
C THR A 231 28.98 -0.65 33.87
N SER A 232 29.42 -0.41 32.63
CA SER A 232 28.75 -0.92 31.44
C SER A 232 29.78 -1.27 30.38
N SER A 233 29.53 -2.35 29.64
CA SER A 233 30.29 -2.72 28.43
C SER A 233 29.71 -2.10 27.16
N VAL A 234 28.52 -1.47 27.24
CA VAL A 234 27.78 -0.91 26.11
C VAL A 234 27.77 0.61 26.16
N TYR A 235 27.58 1.19 27.35
CA TYR A 235 27.53 2.64 27.56
C TYR A 235 28.84 3.17 28.11
N THR A 236 29.08 4.47 27.93
CA THR A 236 30.22 5.14 28.56
C THR A 236 29.75 5.71 29.90
N VAL A 237 30.20 5.10 30.99
CA VAL A 237 29.91 5.56 32.35
C VAL A 237 31.06 6.44 32.84
N SER A 238 30.76 7.63 33.36
CA SER A 238 31.81 8.48 33.93
C SER A 238 32.38 7.89 35.21
N VAL A 239 33.69 8.11 35.42
CA VAL A 239 34.46 7.60 36.56
C VAL A 239 34.97 8.78 37.40
N GLY A 240 34.06 9.49 38.06
CA GLY A 240 34.40 10.62 38.92
C GLY A 240 34.37 10.31 40.42
N GLY A 241 33.64 9.28 40.85
CA GLY A 241 33.43 8.98 42.27
C GLY A 241 32.71 10.10 43.03
N THR A 242 31.97 10.96 42.32
CA THR A 242 31.23 12.08 42.89
C THR A 242 29.75 11.71 43.13
N ALA A 243 28.98 12.57 43.80
CA ALA A 243 27.55 12.34 44.01
C ALA A 243 26.71 12.43 42.70
N ALA A 244 27.28 12.96 41.61
CA ALA A 244 26.61 13.16 40.33
C ALA A 244 27.51 12.74 39.16
N GLU A 245 27.11 11.69 38.45
CA GLU A 245 27.84 11.09 37.35
C GLU A 245 26.97 11.04 36.09
N THR A 246 27.52 10.56 34.97
CA THR A 246 26.82 10.50 33.68
C THR A 246 26.97 9.14 33.03
N ILE A 247 25.93 8.74 32.29
CA ILE A 247 25.95 7.58 31.39
C ILE A 247 25.63 8.10 29.99
N THR A 248 26.61 8.03 29.10
CA THR A 248 26.53 8.56 27.74
C THR A 248 26.59 7.43 26.71
N ASN A 249 26.39 7.77 25.43
CA ASN A 249 26.38 6.83 24.32
C ASN A 249 25.24 5.80 24.42
N VAL A 250 24.12 6.18 25.05
CA VAL A 250 22.89 5.36 25.08
C VAL A 250 22.17 5.50 23.74
N PRO A 251 21.86 4.41 23.01
CA PRO A 251 21.18 4.52 21.72
C PRO A 251 19.79 5.15 21.82
N PHE A 252 19.42 5.98 20.84
CA PHE A 252 18.06 6.51 20.71
C PHE A 252 17.02 5.38 20.67
N GLY A 253 15.98 5.49 21.49
CA GLY A 253 14.91 4.49 21.56
C GLY A 253 15.27 3.21 22.34
N ALA A 254 16.40 3.20 23.07
CA ALA A 254 16.72 2.09 23.98
C ALA A 254 15.58 1.91 25.00
N SER A 255 15.12 0.67 25.17
CA SER A 255 14.10 0.37 26.18
C SER A 255 14.68 0.43 27.58
N LYS A 256 13.85 0.76 28.57
CA LYS A 256 14.25 0.76 29.99
C LYS A 256 14.87 -0.57 30.41
N ALA A 257 14.28 -1.68 29.98
CA ALA A 257 14.76 -3.02 30.30
C ALA A 257 16.15 -3.31 29.69
N SER A 258 16.36 -2.95 28.43
CA SER A 258 17.65 -3.14 27.75
C SER A 258 18.74 -2.24 28.38
N PHE A 259 18.39 -0.98 28.68
CA PHE A 259 19.28 -0.05 29.34
C PHE A 259 19.75 -0.56 30.70
N LEU A 260 18.81 -0.92 31.59
CA LEU A 260 19.15 -1.42 32.92
C LEU A 260 19.88 -2.76 32.87
N GLY A 261 19.57 -3.63 31.91
CA GLY A 261 20.24 -4.92 31.74
C GLY A 261 21.71 -4.82 31.30
N ASN A 262 22.13 -3.68 30.76
CA ASN A 262 23.52 -3.41 30.35
C ASN A 262 24.34 -2.67 31.44
N LEU A 263 23.75 -2.41 32.61
CA LEU A 263 24.46 -1.90 33.77
C LEU A 263 24.85 -3.06 34.70
N THR A 264 26.09 -3.04 35.17
CA THR A 264 26.61 -3.99 36.16
C THR A 264 26.91 -3.23 37.44
N LYS A 265 26.42 -3.78 38.56
CA LYS A 265 26.75 -3.30 39.92
C LYS A 265 28.19 -3.64 40.24
N ASP A 266 28.92 -2.72 40.85
CA ASP A 266 30.30 -2.96 41.27
C ASP A 266 30.34 -3.76 42.59
N ASN A 267 29.29 -3.69 43.41
CA ASN A 267 29.11 -4.52 44.60
C ASN A 267 27.71 -5.17 44.65
N ALA A 268 27.64 -6.42 45.08
CA ALA A 268 26.39 -7.20 45.09
C ALA A 268 25.30 -6.59 46.00
N GLY A 269 25.71 -5.89 47.07
CA GLY A 269 24.81 -5.22 48.01
C GLY A 269 24.24 -3.87 47.55
N GLU A 270 24.67 -3.36 46.38
CA GLU A 270 24.15 -2.11 45.83
C GLU A 270 22.70 -2.25 45.35
N THR A 271 21.95 -1.15 45.39
CA THR A 271 20.60 -1.07 44.81
C THR A 271 20.51 0.01 43.74
N LEU A 272 19.67 -0.25 42.73
CA LEU A 272 19.46 0.64 41.60
C LEU A 272 18.06 1.27 41.71
N GLY A 273 18.01 2.56 42.02
CA GLY A 273 16.83 3.41 41.90
C GLY A 273 16.56 3.75 40.44
N THR A 274 15.47 3.21 39.89
CA THR A 274 15.13 3.28 38.46
C THR A 274 13.85 4.08 38.18
N THR A 275 13.32 4.78 39.18
CA THR A 275 12.11 5.60 39.06
C THR A 275 12.28 6.78 38.10
N GLY A 276 13.49 7.34 38.00
CA GLY A 276 13.84 8.42 37.07
C GLY A 276 14.19 7.95 35.65
N VAL A 277 13.91 6.69 35.30
CA VAL A 277 14.16 6.14 33.96
C VAL A 277 12.83 5.82 33.27
N ASP A 278 12.53 6.56 32.21
CA ASP A 278 11.39 6.35 31.32
C ASP A 278 11.63 5.18 30.33
N ASP A 279 10.56 4.72 29.70
CA ASP A 279 10.60 3.74 28.60
C ASP A 279 9.86 4.32 27.36
N PRO A 280 10.59 4.68 26.28
CA PRO A 280 12.03 4.52 26.08
C PRO A 280 12.87 5.49 26.94
N VAL A 281 14.15 5.18 27.10
CA VAL A 281 15.10 6.04 27.82
C VAL A 281 15.35 7.32 27.02
N VAL A 282 15.33 8.47 27.70
CA VAL A 282 15.57 9.80 27.12
C VAL A 282 16.69 10.54 27.86
N SER A 283 17.34 11.50 27.18
CA SER A 283 18.37 12.34 27.83
C SER A 283 17.77 13.11 29.00
N GLY A 284 18.51 13.16 30.11
CA GLY A 284 18.07 13.75 31.37
C GLY A 284 17.47 12.76 32.37
N ASN A 285 17.14 11.53 31.95
CA ASN A 285 16.74 10.46 32.88
C ASN A 285 17.85 10.19 33.89
N THR A 286 17.48 9.70 35.07
CA THR A 286 18.43 9.45 36.16
C THR A 286 18.33 8.04 36.72
N VAL A 287 19.48 7.42 36.97
CA VAL A 287 19.62 6.22 37.79
C VAL A 287 20.31 6.60 39.09
N VAL A 288 19.73 6.25 40.23
CA VAL A 288 20.38 6.44 41.53
C VAL A 288 20.95 5.11 41.99
N VAL A 289 22.25 5.03 42.23
CA VAL A 289 22.89 3.86 42.83
C VAL A 289 23.05 4.13 44.32
N THR A 290 22.54 3.23 45.15
CA THR A 290 22.68 3.30 46.61
C THR A 290 23.58 2.17 47.07
N ALA A 291 24.61 2.49 47.85
CA ALA A 291 25.54 1.53 48.43
C ALA A 291 24.86 0.57 49.41
N GLU A 292 25.58 -0.48 49.80
CA GLU A 292 25.11 -1.47 50.78
C GLU A 292 24.90 -0.86 52.18
N ASP A 293 25.52 0.29 52.49
CA ASP A 293 25.30 1.06 53.71
C ASP A 293 23.93 1.79 53.78
N GLY A 294 23.20 1.86 52.66
CA GLY A 294 21.90 2.51 52.56
C GLY A 294 21.90 4.04 52.62
N THR A 295 23.06 4.69 52.72
CA THR A 295 23.20 6.15 52.90
C THR A 295 24.04 6.81 51.81
N THR A 296 25.07 6.11 51.32
CA THR A 296 25.91 6.60 50.22
C THR A 296 25.18 6.40 48.90
N THR A 297 24.94 7.50 48.16
CA THR A 297 24.23 7.48 46.89
C THR A 297 25.00 8.24 45.81
N VAL A 298 24.92 7.75 44.57
CA VAL A 298 25.43 8.43 43.36
C VAL A 298 24.29 8.49 42.34
N THR A 299 24.03 9.68 41.80
CA THR A 299 23.03 9.88 40.76
C THR A 299 23.69 9.97 39.38
N TYR A 300 23.32 9.08 38.48
CA TYR A 300 23.78 9.06 37.09
C TYR A 300 22.74 9.73 36.18
N THR A 301 23.08 10.85 35.56
CA THR A 301 22.27 11.47 34.51
C THR A 301 22.59 10.84 33.16
N ILE A 302 21.56 10.43 32.43
CA ILE A 302 21.68 9.72 31.17
C ILE A 302 21.70 10.74 30.02
N ASP A 303 22.64 10.55 29.09
CA ASP A 303 22.66 11.23 27.80
C ASP A 303 22.48 10.22 26.67
N VAL A 304 21.35 10.33 25.99
CA VAL A 304 20.96 9.50 24.85
C VAL A 304 21.47 10.15 23.57
N VAL A 305 22.07 9.33 22.71
CA VAL A 305 22.48 9.76 21.37
C VAL A 305 21.27 10.33 20.64
N ALA A 306 21.44 11.49 20.00
CA ALA A 306 20.35 12.16 19.28
C ALA A 306 19.68 11.22 18.27
N ALA A 307 18.36 11.37 18.11
CA ALA A 307 17.61 10.62 17.11
C ALA A 307 18.21 10.84 15.72
N PRO A 308 18.26 9.80 14.85
CA PRO A 308 18.66 10.00 13.47
C PRO A 308 17.69 10.98 12.80
N LEU A 309 18.23 12.07 12.24
CA LEU A 309 17.43 13.02 11.47
C LEU A 309 16.88 12.33 10.22
N SER A 310 15.65 12.66 9.84
CA SER A 310 15.01 12.10 8.63
C SER A 310 15.80 12.47 7.38
N SER A 311 16.02 11.48 6.52
CA SER A 311 16.67 11.65 5.21
C SER A 311 15.68 11.75 4.04
N ALA A 312 14.38 11.78 4.34
CA ALA A 312 13.32 11.88 3.35
C ALA A 312 13.26 13.29 2.73
N LYS A 313 13.24 13.34 1.39
CA LYS A 313 13.39 14.58 0.60
C LYS A 313 12.62 14.53 -0.72
N ALA A 314 11.46 13.86 -0.72
CA ALA A 314 10.63 13.73 -1.91
C ALA A 314 9.65 14.90 -2.05
N ILE A 315 9.36 15.30 -3.29
CA ILE A 315 8.13 16.04 -3.60
C ILE A 315 7.00 15.02 -3.67
N THR A 316 5.96 15.20 -2.85
CA THR A 316 4.83 14.26 -2.75
C THR A 316 3.57 14.77 -3.47
N ALA A 317 3.47 16.08 -3.68
CA ALA A 317 2.45 16.68 -4.53
C ALA A 317 2.94 18.00 -5.15
N PHE A 318 2.50 18.27 -6.38
CA PHE A 318 2.75 19.52 -7.08
C PHE A 318 1.50 19.88 -7.89
N SER A 319 0.96 21.09 -7.74
CA SER A 319 -0.23 21.53 -8.48
C SER A 319 -0.29 23.04 -8.67
N PHE A 320 -1.12 23.49 -9.61
CA PHE A 320 -1.55 24.87 -9.75
C PHE A 320 -3.03 24.97 -9.38
N ALA A 321 -3.41 26.06 -8.71
CA ALA A 321 -4.81 26.37 -8.44
C ALA A 321 -5.51 27.01 -9.67
N THR A 322 -4.77 27.82 -10.44
CA THR A 322 -5.27 28.51 -11.63
C THR A 322 -4.18 28.53 -12.71
N PRO A 323 -4.34 27.80 -13.83
CA PRO A 323 -5.40 26.81 -14.08
C PRO A 323 -5.33 25.65 -13.07
N THR A 324 -6.46 25.04 -12.73
CA THR A 324 -6.48 23.90 -11.82
C THR A 324 -5.86 22.69 -12.53
N THR A 325 -4.65 22.32 -12.13
CA THR A 325 -3.89 21.26 -12.79
C THR A 325 -2.94 20.60 -11.79
N THR A 326 -2.86 19.27 -11.82
CA THR A 326 -1.92 18.49 -11.01
C THR A 326 -0.73 18.04 -11.86
N GLY A 327 0.46 18.13 -11.28
CA GLY A 327 1.69 17.63 -11.88
C GLY A 327 1.84 16.14 -11.67
N THR A 328 2.46 15.46 -12.64
CA THR A 328 2.93 14.09 -12.50
C THR A 328 4.36 14.11 -11.98
N ILE A 329 4.61 13.41 -10.88
CA ILE A 329 5.94 13.33 -10.25
C ILE A 329 6.57 12.01 -10.67
N ASP A 330 7.75 12.07 -11.27
CA ASP A 330 8.64 10.92 -11.48
C ASP A 330 9.74 10.99 -10.42
N GLU A 331 9.55 10.21 -9.36
CA GLU A 331 10.48 10.17 -8.22
C GLU A 331 11.82 9.54 -8.59
N ALA A 332 11.87 8.60 -9.54
CA ALA A 332 13.11 7.96 -9.97
C ALA A 332 13.97 8.89 -10.83
N ALA A 333 13.33 9.74 -11.65
CA ALA A 333 14.00 10.75 -12.47
C ALA A 333 14.16 12.11 -11.76
N HIS A 334 13.54 12.28 -10.59
CA HIS A 334 13.41 13.57 -9.89
C HIS A 334 12.88 14.67 -10.82
N THR A 335 11.79 14.39 -11.53
CA THR A 335 11.14 15.37 -12.42
C THR A 335 9.67 15.52 -12.08
N VAL A 336 9.14 16.71 -12.36
CA VAL A 336 7.70 16.98 -12.30
C VAL A 336 7.26 17.51 -13.65
N ALA A 337 6.31 16.83 -14.28
CA ALA A 337 5.73 17.25 -15.55
C ALA A 337 4.28 17.69 -15.34
N ILE A 338 3.94 18.90 -15.76
CA ILE A 338 2.58 19.44 -15.66
C ILE A 338 2.17 20.06 -16.99
N THR A 339 0.94 19.80 -17.43
CA THR A 339 0.41 20.31 -18.69
C THR A 339 -0.72 21.29 -18.42
N VAL A 340 -0.53 22.56 -18.79
CA VAL A 340 -1.54 23.61 -18.61
C VAL A 340 -2.28 23.90 -19.92
N PRO A 341 -3.55 24.38 -19.86
CA PRO A 341 -4.32 24.71 -21.06
C PRO A 341 -3.65 25.77 -21.94
N PHE A 342 -4.00 25.78 -23.23
CA PHE A 342 -3.55 26.75 -24.21
C PHE A 342 -3.86 28.18 -23.74
N GLY A 343 -2.94 29.11 -23.99
CA GLY A 343 -3.06 30.52 -23.59
C GLY A 343 -2.75 30.79 -22.11
N THR A 344 -2.44 29.77 -21.30
CA THR A 344 -1.96 29.97 -19.93
C THR A 344 -0.63 30.72 -19.95
N ALA A 345 -0.56 31.85 -19.23
CA ALA A 345 0.69 32.57 -19.02
C ALA A 345 1.60 31.77 -18.06
N VAL A 346 2.75 31.31 -18.54
CA VAL A 346 3.69 30.49 -17.75
C VAL A 346 4.74 31.29 -17.01
N THR A 347 4.79 32.62 -17.21
CA THR A 347 5.84 33.49 -16.68
C THR A 347 5.70 33.84 -15.19
N ALA A 348 4.56 33.50 -14.55
CA ALA A 348 4.28 33.84 -13.16
C ALA A 348 3.26 32.88 -12.51
N LEU A 349 3.44 31.57 -12.68
CA LEU A 349 2.55 30.57 -12.07
C LEU A 349 2.93 30.32 -10.61
N VAL A 350 1.93 30.20 -9.74
CA VAL A 350 2.09 29.96 -8.30
C VAL A 350 1.79 28.49 -7.99
N PRO A 351 2.80 27.63 -7.74
CA PRO A 351 2.59 26.24 -7.43
C PRO A 351 2.30 26.00 -5.95
N THR A 352 1.43 25.05 -5.67
CA THR A 352 1.27 24.41 -4.37
C THR A 352 2.07 23.12 -4.35
N ILE A 353 3.05 23.05 -3.46
CA ILE A 353 4.00 21.94 -3.35
C ILE A 353 3.91 21.34 -1.95
N VAL A 354 3.87 20.02 -1.90
CA VAL A 354 3.96 19.23 -0.66
C VAL A 354 5.21 18.37 -0.74
N VAL A 355 5.98 18.33 0.35
CA VAL A 355 7.21 17.54 0.45
C VAL A 355 7.11 16.52 1.59
N SER A 356 8.12 15.65 1.70
CA SER A 356 8.27 14.74 2.84
C SER A 356 8.18 15.46 4.18
N MET A 357 7.72 14.76 5.21
CA MET A 357 7.66 15.29 6.58
C MET A 357 9.04 15.76 7.03
N ASP A 358 9.08 16.91 7.72
CA ASP A 358 10.29 17.61 8.18
C ASP A 358 11.25 18.10 7.08
N ALA A 359 10.91 17.91 5.80
CA ALA A 359 11.66 18.48 4.69
C ALA A 359 11.21 19.92 4.39
N SER A 360 12.14 20.72 3.86
CA SER A 360 11.88 22.05 3.33
C SER A 360 12.12 22.08 1.82
N ILE A 361 11.58 23.09 1.12
CA ILE A 361 11.74 23.22 -0.33
C ILE A 361 12.10 24.66 -0.73
N THR A 362 13.01 24.79 -1.68
CA THR A 362 13.39 26.06 -2.30
C THR A 362 13.35 25.95 -3.82
N PRO A 363 12.63 26.82 -4.55
CA PRO A 363 11.74 27.87 -4.07
C PRO A 363 10.60 27.36 -3.17
N VAL A 364 10.14 28.21 -2.26
CA VAL A 364 9.03 27.90 -1.34
C VAL A 364 7.71 27.76 -2.11
N SER A 365 6.88 26.81 -1.67
CA SER A 365 5.51 26.63 -2.11
C SER A 365 4.70 27.92 -1.98
N GLY A 366 3.91 28.28 -3.00
CA GLY A 366 3.11 29.50 -3.00
C GLY A 366 3.81 30.75 -3.57
N VAL A 367 5.06 30.65 -4.02
CA VAL A 367 5.77 31.76 -4.69
C VAL A 367 5.65 31.64 -6.21
N ALA A 368 5.32 32.73 -6.90
CA ALA A 368 5.25 32.77 -8.36
C ALA A 368 6.61 32.45 -9.01
N GLN A 369 6.60 31.61 -10.04
CA GLN A 369 7.78 31.23 -10.82
C GLN A 369 7.52 31.37 -12.33
N ASP A 370 8.60 31.60 -13.07
CA ASP A 370 8.61 31.61 -14.54
C ASP A 370 8.98 30.23 -15.08
N PHE A 371 8.01 29.55 -15.70
CA PHE A 371 8.17 28.23 -16.31
C PHE A 371 8.34 28.27 -17.84
N THR A 372 8.77 29.41 -18.39
CA THR A 372 9.18 29.48 -19.82
C THR A 372 10.31 28.50 -20.12
N ASN A 373 11.16 28.24 -19.12
CA ASN A 373 12.15 27.16 -19.10
C ASN A 373 11.89 26.26 -17.88
N PRO A 374 12.41 25.02 -17.85
CA PRO A 374 12.31 24.17 -16.66
C PRO A 374 12.88 24.84 -15.41
N VAL A 375 12.17 24.75 -14.29
CA VAL A 375 12.54 25.36 -13.01
C VAL A 375 13.04 24.29 -12.05
N THR A 376 14.16 24.55 -11.38
CA THR A 376 14.73 23.62 -10.39
C THR A 376 14.21 23.91 -9.00
N TYR A 377 13.77 22.87 -8.29
CA TYR A 377 13.41 22.90 -6.88
C TYR A 377 14.35 22.01 -6.09
N THR A 378 14.87 22.50 -4.97
CA THR A 378 15.71 21.74 -4.04
C THR A 378 14.91 21.41 -2.80
N VAL A 379 14.70 20.12 -2.54
CA VAL A 379 14.13 19.61 -1.29
C VAL A 379 15.27 19.30 -0.34
N THR A 380 15.23 19.84 0.87
CA THR A 380 16.23 19.61 1.93
C THR A 380 15.59 18.82 3.06
N ALA A 381 16.11 17.62 3.33
CA ALA A 381 15.69 16.76 4.43
C ALA A 381 16.14 17.31 5.79
N ALA A 382 15.60 16.74 6.88
CA ALA A 382 15.98 17.12 8.24
C ALA A 382 17.47 16.84 8.55
N ASP A 383 18.06 15.82 7.92
CA ASP A 383 19.49 15.50 8.00
C ASP A 383 20.40 16.41 7.14
N ALA A 384 19.84 17.49 6.60
CA ALA A 384 20.47 18.44 5.68
C ALA A 384 20.87 17.87 4.30
N THR A 385 20.53 16.61 3.98
CA THR A 385 20.73 16.09 2.62
C THR A 385 19.71 16.67 1.65
N THR A 386 20.12 16.91 0.41
CA THR A 386 19.29 17.60 -0.59
C THR A 386 18.97 16.72 -1.79
N GLN A 387 17.80 16.94 -2.40
CA GLN A 387 17.41 16.37 -3.69
C GLN A 387 16.92 17.49 -4.61
N VAL A 388 17.44 17.52 -5.84
CA VAL A 388 17.03 18.47 -6.85
C VAL A 388 15.96 17.84 -7.75
N TYR A 389 14.87 18.57 -7.96
CA TYR A 389 13.80 18.25 -8.89
C TYR A 389 13.78 19.25 -10.04
N THR A 390 13.52 18.77 -11.25
CA THR A 390 13.28 19.63 -12.41
C THR A 390 11.80 19.64 -12.74
N VAL A 391 11.17 20.81 -12.67
CA VAL A 391 9.75 21.01 -12.99
C VAL A 391 9.63 21.57 -14.40
N THR A 392 8.88 20.87 -15.25
CA THR A 392 8.61 21.29 -16.63
C THR A 392 7.11 21.52 -16.80
N VAL A 393 6.74 22.74 -17.21
CA VAL A 393 5.36 23.09 -17.59
C VAL A 393 5.26 23.06 -19.10
N THR A 394 4.30 22.30 -19.63
CA THR A 394 3.98 22.26 -21.05
C THR A 394 2.63 22.92 -21.28
N VAL A 395 2.54 23.84 -22.23
CA VAL A 395 1.26 24.43 -22.65
C VAL A 395 0.66 23.56 -23.76
N THR A 396 -0.62 23.20 -23.65
CA THR A 396 -1.29 22.47 -24.73
C THR A 396 -1.30 23.29 -26.02
N THR A 397 -1.21 22.64 -27.17
CA THR A 397 -1.35 23.30 -28.48
C THR A 397 -2.76 23.85 -28.68
N SER A 398 -2.88 24.95 -29.42
CA SER A 398 -4.18 25.47 -29.86
C SER A 398 -4.90 24.49 -30.78
N SER A 399 -6.23 24.45 -30.73
CA SER A 399 -7.04 23.70 -31.69
C SER A 399 -7.03 24.36 -33.08
N ASP A 400 -7.15 23.55 -34.13
CA ASP A 400 -7.23 24.02 -35.51
C ASP A 400 -8.64 24.56 -35.82
N LEU A 401 -8.75 25.87 -36.01
CA LEU A 401 -10.01 26.57 -36.32
C LEU A 401 -10.25 26.74 -37.82
N THR A 402 -9.36 26.27 -38.70
CA THR A 402 -9.39 26.56 -40.13
C THR A 402 -10.74 26.21 -40.77
N ALA A 403 -11.26 25.01 -40.47
CA ALA A 403 -12.54 24.55 -40.99
C ALA A 403 -13.73 25.36 -40.43
N LEU A 404 -13.68 25.75 -39.15
CA LEU A 404 -14.71 26.54 -38.50
C LEU A 404 -14.79 27.96 -39.07
N VAL A 405 -13.63 28.60 -39.25
CA VAL A 405 -13.54 29.93 -39.88
C VAL A 405 -14.10 29.91 -41.31
N ALA A 406 -13.76 28.89 -42.10
CA ALA A 406 -14.30 28.72 -43.45
C ALA A 406 -15.82 28.47 -43.48
N ALA A 407 -16.34 27.66 -42.55
CA ALA A 407 -17.77 27.40 -42.42
C ALA A 407 -18.55 28.65 -41.99
N ILE A 408 -18.02 29.43 -41.03
CA ILE A 408 -18.59 30.73 -40.62
C ILE A 408 -18.64 31.68 -41.81
N ALA A 409 -17.53 31.83 -42.54
CA ALA A 409 -17.49 32.71 -43.71
C ALA A 409 -18.57 32.33 -44.74
N THR A 410 -18.69 31.04 -45.08
CA THR A 410 -19.68 30.52 -46.03
C THR A 410 -21.12 30.75 -45.56
N ALA A 411 -21.40 30.46 -44.29
CA ALA A 411 -22.72 30.66 -43.71
C ALA A 411 -23.10 32.15 -43.68
N SER A 412 -22.17 33.03 -43.28
CA SER A 412 -22.38 34.48 -43.25
C SER A 412 -22.63 35.06 -44.64
N THR A 413 -21.88 34.66 -45.66
CA THR A 413 -22.14 35.13 -47.04
C THR A 413 -23.49 34.66 -47.56
N THR A 414 -23.83 33.39 -47.32
CA THR A 414 -25.11 32.80 -47.75
C THR A 414 -26.29 33.53 -47.10
N GLN A 415 -26.18 33.78 -45.80
CA GLN A 415 -27.20 34.48 -45.03
C GLN A 415 -27.33 35.96 -45.46
N ALA A 416 -26.20 36.63 -45.74
CA ALA A 416 -26.20 38.03 -46.19
C ALA A 416 -26.89 38.22 -47.56
N SER A 417 -26.68 37.28 -48.49
CA SER A 417 -27.32 37.32 -49.82
C SER A 417 -28.80 36.89 -49.82
N ALA A 418 -29.30 36.31 -48.73
CA ALA A 418 -30.67 35.80 -48.67
C ALA A 418 -31.70 36.90 -48.39
N VAL A 419 -32.81 36.86 -49.12
CA VAL A 419 -33.99 37.72 -48.93
C VAL A 419 -35.05 36.95 -48.15
N GLU A 420 -35.56 37.55 -47.07
CA GLU A 420 -36.60 36.96 -46.24
C GLU A 420 -37.99 37.18 -46.86
N GLY A 421 -38.82 36.13 -46.86
CA GLY A 421 -40.20 36.18 -47.34
C GLY A 421 -40.73 34.85 -47.87
N THR A 422 -41.93 34.86 -48.44
CA THR A 422 -42.67 33.64 -48.87
C THR A 422 -42.72 33.45 -50.37
N LEU A 423 -42.12 34.35 -51.16
CA LEU A 423 -42.13 34.24 -52.61
C LEU A 423 -41.03 33.27 -53.10
N PRO A 424 -41.19 32.67 -54.30
CA PRO A 424 -40.16 31.85 -54.93
C PRO A 424 -38.76 32.49 -54.87
N GLY A 425 -37.78 31.71 -54.43
CA GLY A 425 -36.40 32.15 -54.27
C GLY A 425 -36.07 32.88 -52.96
N GLN A 426 -37.07 33.21 -52.13
CA GLN A 426 -36.89 33.79 -50.79
C GLN A 426 -36.83 32.70 -49.71
N TYR A 427 -36.51 33.11 -48.48
CA TYR A 427 -36.40 32.25 -47.31
C TYR A 427 -37.44 32.65 -46.25
N PRO A 428 -38.37 31.78 -45.85
CA PRO A 428 -39.37 32.11 -44.84
C PRO A 428 -38.77 32.35 -43.46
N ALA A 429 -39.42 33.21 -42.66
CA ALA A 429 -39.13 33.32 -41.24
C ALA A 429 -39.39 31.98 -40.53
N PRO A 430 -38.56 31.54 -39.55
CA PRO A 430 -37.43 32.23 -38.93
C PRO A 430 -36.04 31.78 -39.44
N LEU A 431 -35.92 31.24 -40.66
CA LEU A 431 -34.70 30.54 -41.11
C LEU A 431 -33.42 31.39 -41.03
N LYS A 432 -33.49 32.67 -41.43
CA LYS A 432 -32.36 33.59 -41.42
C LYS A 432 -31.86 33.89 -40.00
N ALA A 433 -32.77 34.00 -39.03
CA ALA A 433 -32.47 34.20 -37.63
C ALA A 433 -31.87 32.93 -36.97
N ASN A 434 -32.37 31.74 -37.34
CA ASN A 434 -31.82 30.47 -36.87
C ASN A 434 -30.37 30.27 -37.35
N LEU A 435 -30.09 30.59 -38.62
CA LEU A 435 -28.72 30.54 -39.14
C LEU A 435 -27.81 31.57 -38.47
N GLN A 436 -28.30 32.80 -38.18
CA GLN A 436 -27.54 33.79 -37.43
C GLN A 436 -27.14 33.27 -36.04
N THR A 437 -28.07 32.62 -35.34
CA THR A 437 -27.83 32.07 -34.02
C THR A 437 -26.73 31.01 -34.05
N ALA A 438 -26.75 30.13 -35.05
CA ALA A 438 -25.71 29.13 -35.25
C ALA A 438 -24.34 29.76 -35.57
N ILE A 439 -24.31 30.80 -36.40
CA ILE A 439 -23.08 31.56 -36.72
C ILE A 439 -22.49 32.19 -35.45
N THR A 440 -23.32 32.86 -34.64
CA THR A 440 -22.87 33.49 -33.39
C THR A 440 -22.32 32.46 -32.39
N ALA A 441 -22.99 31.31 -32.25
CA ALA A 441 -22.51 30.22 -31.40
C ALA A 441 -21.17 29.64 -31.89
N ALA A 442 -21.02 29.45 -33.20
CA ALA A 442 -19.77 29.00 -33.81
C ALA A 442 -18.63 30.01 -33.62
N ALA A 443 -18.91 31.31 -33.77
CA ALA A 443 -17.92 32.38 -33.60
C ALA A 443 -17.42 32.55 -32.16
N ALA A 444 -18.15 32.05 -31.16
CA ALA A 444 -17.73 32.07 -29.76
C ALA A 444 -16.67 30.97 -29.44
N ILE A 445 -16.48 29.99 -30.32
CA ILE A 445 -15.47 28.94 -30.13
C ILE A 445 -14.08 29.51 -30.43
N THR A 446 -13.14 29.27 -29.50
CA THR A 446 -11.76 29.76 -29.61
C THR A 446 -10.79 28.58 -29.70
N GLY A 447 -9.52 28.87 -30.01
CA GLY A 447 -8.46 27.87 -30.06
C GLY A 447 -8.10 27.25 -28.70
N ALA A 448 -8.73 27.69 -27.61
CA ALA A 448 -8.64 27.09 -26.27
C ALA A 448 -9.64 25.93 -26.06
N SER A 449 -10.69 25.84 -26.88
CA SER A 449 -11.61 24.69 -26.87
C SER A 449 -10.90 23.43 -27.37
N SER A 450 -11.36 22.24 -26.96
CA SER A 450 -10.82 20.99 -27.51
C SER A 450 -11.15 20.85 -29.00
N GLN A 451 -10.32 20.13 -29.75
CA GLN A 451 -10.59 19.91 -31.18
C GLN A 451 -11.96 19.27 -31.43
N SER A 452 -12.41 18.37 -30.55
CA SER A 452 -13.76 17.77 -30.64
C SER A 452 -14.90 18.79 -30.53
N VAL A 453 -14.71 19.86 -29.73
CA VAL A 453 -15.68 20.96 -29.61
C VAL A 453 -15.69 21.81 -30.88
N VAL A 454 -14.52 22.06 -31.46
CA VAL A 454 -14.40 22.76 -32.76
C VAL A 454 -15.09 21.96 -33.86
N ASP A 455 -14.81 20.67 -33.96
CA ASP A 455 -15.40 19.78 -34.97
C ASP A 455 -16.93 19.68 -34.81
N ALA A 456 -17.42 19.61 -33.56
CA ALA A 456 -18.85 19.64 -33.29
C ALA A 456 -19.50 20.97 -33.71
N ALA A 457 -18.86 22.11 -33.46
CA ALA A 457 -19.35 23.42 -33.89
C ALA A 457 -19.42 23.54 -35.42
N VAL A 458 -18.42 23.01 -36.14
CA VAL A 458 -18.45 22.92 -37.62
C VAL A 458 -19.66 22.10 -38.07
N ALA A 459 -19.88 20.92 -37.48
CA ALA A 459 -21.00 20.06 -37.83
C ALA A 459 -22.35 20.73 -37.56
N THR A 460 -22.51 21.37 -36.40
CA THR A 460 -23.73 22.11 -36.04
C THR A 460 -24.00 23.27 -37.00
N LEU A 461 -22.98 24.06 -37.33
CA LEU A 461 -23.14 25.18 -38.26
C LEU A 461 -23.47 24.70 -39.68
N ASN A 462 -22.81 23.66 -40.17
CA ASN A 462 -23.09 23.07 -41.48
C ASN A 462 -24.50 22.48 -41.54
N ALA A 463 -24.99 21.85 -40.47
CA ALA A 463 -26.36 21.37 -40.39
C ALA A 463 -27.36 22.54 -40.43
N ALA A 464 -27.12 23.62 -39.69
CA ALA A 464 -27.95 24.82 -39.73
C ALA A 464 -27.96 25.46 -41.13
N LEU A 465 -26.80 25.51 -41.81
CA LEU A 465 -26.69 25.99 -43.19
C LEU A 465 -27.45 25.07 -44.17
N ALA A 466 -27.40 23.75 -43.99
CA ALA A 466 -28.17 22.80 -44.79
C ALA A 466 -29.68 23.00 -44.59
N THR A 467 -30.16 23.18 -43.36
CA THR A 467 -31.57 23.50 -43.09
C THR A 467 -31.96 24.84 -43.71
N PHE A 468 -31.10 25.86 -43.60
CA PHE A 468 -31.34 27.16 -44.20
C PHE A 468 -31.49 27.07 -45.72
N THR A 469 -30.54 26.43 -46.39
CA THR A 469 -30.54 26.27 -47.85
C THR A 469 -31.72 25.44 -48.36
N ALA A 470 -32.08 24.36 -47.66
CA ALA A 470 -33.25 23.54 -47.97
C ALA A 470 -34.58 24.27 -47.80
N GLY A 471 -34.64 25.30 -46.94
CA GLY A 471 -35.83 26.09 -46.71
C GLY A 471 -36.09 27.19 -47.74
N LYS A 472 -35.31 27.26 -48.82
CA LYS A 472 -35.55 28.20 -49.94
C LYS A 472 -36.87 27.84 -50.63
N VAL A 473 -37.76 28.82 -50.81
CA VAL A 473 -39.03 28.60 -51.54
C VAL A 473 -38.70 28.22 -52.99
N PRO A 474 -39.21 27.08 -53.50
CA PRO A 474 -38.92 26.63 -54.85
C PRO A 474 -39.46 27.61 -55.91
N PRO A 475 -38.85 27.64 -57.12
CA PRO A 475 -39.41 28.38 -58.25
C PRO A 475 -40.81 27.86 -58.60
N ASP A 476 -41.69 28.74 -59.04
CA ASP A 476 -42.98 28.34 -59.59
C ASP A 476 -42.83 27.90 -61.04
N THR A 477 -43.20 26.66 -61.32
CA THR A 477 -43.08 26.01 -62.63
C THR A 477 -44.42 25.51 -63.16
N THR A 478 -45.51 25.85 -62.50
CA THR A 478 -46.82 25.32 -62.87
C THR A 478 -47.48 26.29 -63.85
N ALA A 479 -48.00 25.77 -64.95
CA ALA A 479 -48.65 26.61 -65.94
C ALA A 479 -50.08 26.99 -65.49
N PRO A 480 -50.54 28.21 -65.81
CA PRO A 480 -51.91 28.61 -65.55
C PRO A 480 -52.93 27.82 -66.39
N VAL A 481 -54.14 27.69 -65.87
CA VAL A 481 -55.26 26.97 -66.52
C VAL A 481 -56.25 27.99 -67.08
N ILE A 482 -56.59 27.87 -68.37
CA ILE A 482 -57.65 28.68 -69.01
C ILE A 482 -58.94 27.85 -69.10
N THR A 483 -60.06 28.43 -68.66
CA THR A 483 -61.40 27.84 -68.79
C THR A 483 -62.25 28.69 -69.75
N LEU A 484 -62.69 28.08 -70.85
CA LEU A 484 -63.53 28.77 -71.83
C LEU A 484 -64.95 28.96 -71.31
N LEU A 485 -65.52 30.17 -71.44
CA LEU A 485 -66.91 30.45 -71.06
C LEU A 485 -67.86 30.26 -72.25
N GLY A 486 -69.13 29.92 -72.03
CA GLY A 486 -70.11 29.78 -73.12
C GLY A 486 -69.86 28.60 -74.08
N ALA A 487 -70.59 28.59 -75.21
CA ALA A 487 -70.57 27.45 -76.14
C ALA A 487 -69.28 27.38 -76.99
N ASN A 488 -68.86 26.16 -77.33
CA ASN A 488 -67.81 25.88 -78.29
C ASN A 488 -68.13 24.53 -79.00
N PRO A 489 -68.47 24.52 -80.30
CA PRO A 489 -68.49 25.66 -81.22
C PRO A 489 -69.68 26.61 -81.00
N VAL A 490 -69.55 27.86 -81.46
CA VAL A 490 -70.65 28.82 -81.61
C VAL A 490 -71.07 28.84 -83.08
N ASN A 491 -72.36 28.66 -83.36
CA ASN A 491 -72.88 28.66 -84.73
C ASN A 491 -73.75 29.90 -84.96
N LEU A 492 -73.51 30.60 -86.07
CA LEU A 492 -74.18 31.84 -86.45
C LEU A 492 -74.62 31.78 -87.91
N PHE A 493 -75.67 32.51 -88.26
CA PHE A 493 -75.94 32.80 -89.67
C PHE A 493 -75.15 34.02 -90.14
N VAL A 494 -74.86 34.11 -91.45
CA VAL A 494 -74.25 35.29 -92.07
C VAL A 494 -75.02 36.56 -91.69
N GLY A 495 -74.30 37.58 -91.22
CA GLY A 495 -74.85 38.84 -90.73
C GLY A 495 -75.34 38.81 -89.27
N GLY A 496 -75.26 37.66 -88.59
CA GLY A 496 -75.61 37.53 -87.17
C GLY A 496 -74.65 38.30 -86.25
N SER A 497 -75.12 38.63 -85.04
CA SER A 497 -74.28 39.25 -84.01
C SER A 497 -73.43 38.21 -83.29
N TYR A 498 -72.13 38.44 -83.19
CA TYR A 498 -71.23 37.67 -82.36
C TYR A 498 -70.67 38.54 -81.23
N VAL A 499 -70.87 38.11 -80.00
CA VAL A 499 -70.18 38.64 -78.82
C VAL A 499 -69.46 37.48 -78.17
N ASP A 500 -68.15 37.62 -78.02
CA ASP A 500 -67.31 36.58 -77.45
C ASP A 500 -67.62 36.41 -75.95
N ALA A 501 -67.93 35.18 -75.52
CA ALA A 501 -68.23 34.90 -74.11
C ALA A 501 -66.98 34.96 -73.21
N GLY A 502 -65.78 35.13 -73.77
CA GLY A 502 -64.52 35.20 -73.04
C GLY A 502 -64.04 33.85 -72.48
N ALA A 503 -63.04 33.94 -71.60
CA ALA A 503 -62.48 32.83 -70.83
C ALA A 503 -62.04 33.35 -69.45
N THR A 504 -61.92 32.46 -68.46
CA THR A 504 -61.28 32.74 -67.17
C THR A 504 -59.95 32.01 -67.06
N SER A 505 -59.06 32.44 -66.16
CA SER A 505 -57.82 31.72 -65.88
C SER A 505 -57.38 31.79 -64.43
N THR A 506 -56.90 30.66 -63.91
CA THR A 506 -56.38 30.52 -62.55
C THR A 506 -55.03 29.83 -62.55
N ASP A 507 -54.19 30.21 -61.59
CA ASP A 507 -52.89 29.64 -61.30
C ASP A 507 -52.79 29.23 -59.81
N ASN A 508 -51.91 28.28 -59.48
CA ASN A 508 -51.75 27.77 -58.11
C ASN A 508 -50.98 28.71 -57.17
N ILE A 509 -50.13 29.61 -57.67
CA ILE A 509 -49.40 30.60 -56.86
C ILE A 509 -49.98 32.01 -57.06
N ASP A 510 -50.26 32.41 -58.29
CA ASP A 510 -50.76 33.75 -58.62
C ASP A 510 -52.28 33.91 -58.42
N GLY A 511 -53.03 32.81 -58.23
CA GLY A 511 -54.48 32.85 -58.02
C GLY A 511 -55.26 33.16 -59.31
N ASP A 512 -56.26 34.04 -59.25
CA ASP A 512 -57.04 34.44 -60.43
C ASP A 512 -56.25 35.42 -61.30
N ILE A 513 -55.90 34.98 -62.50
CA ILE A 513 -55.15 35.76 -63.49
C ILE A 513 -55.97 36.03 -64.77
N THR A 514 -57.30 35.92 -64.69
CA THR A 514 -58.22 36.11 -65.82
C THR A 514 -57.98 37.43 -66.58
N ALA A 515 -57.68 38.51 -65.86
CA ALA A 515 -57.42 39.83 -66.45
C ALA A 515 -56.18 39.87 -67.36
N ARG A 516 -55.31 38.86 -67.29
CA ARG A 516 -54.07 38.75 -68.08
C ARG A 516 -54.25 37.93 -69.36
N ILE A 517 -55.45 37.40 -69.63
CA ILE A 517 -55.73 36.67 -70.86
C ILE A 517 -55.60 37.61 -72.07
N VAL A 518 -54.79 37.20 -73.03
CA VAL A 518 -54.66 37.81 -74.35
C VAL A 518 -55.56 37.05 -75.33
N THR A 519 -56.54 37.75 -75.90
CA THR A 519 -57.52 37.20 -76.85
C THR A 519 -57.24 37.68 -78.27
N VAL A 520 -57.18 36.76 -79.23
CA VAL A 520 -57.15 37.06 -80.67
C VAL A 520 -58.45 36.59 -81.29
N ASN A 521 -59.24 37.52 -81.84
CA ASN A 521 -60.58 37.24 -82.38
C ASN A 521 -60.68 37.72 -83.84
N PRO A 522 -60.47 36.83 -84.83
CA PRO A 522 -60.57 37.16 -86.25
C PRO A 522 -61.98 36.99 -86.84
N VAL A 523 -63.01 36.74 -86.01
CA VAL A 523 -64.35 36.37 -86.48
C VAL A 523 -64.96 37.48 -87.33
N ASN A 524 -65.33 37.16 -88.57
CA ASN A 524 -66.07 38.05 -89.45
C ASN A 524 -67.45 37.45 -89.78
N THR A 525 -68.51 37.99 -89.17
CA THR A 525 -69.86 37.44 -89.31
C THR A 525 -70.50 37.71 -90.66
N ALA A 526 -69.91 38.55 -91.52
CA ALA A 526 -70.41 38.81 -92.88
C ALA A 526 -70.00 37.72 -93.89
N VAL A 527 -69.06 36.84 -93.53
CA VAL A 527 -68.51 35.83 -94.43
C VAL A 527 -68.70 34.45 -93.81
N ALA A 528 -69.35 33.55 -94.55
CA ALA A 528 -69.55 32.17 -94.12
C ALA A 528 -68.20 31.42 -94.10
N ASP A 529 -67.70 31.12 -92.89
CA ASP A 529 -66.45 30.39 -92.66
C ASP A 529 -66.41 29.87 -91.20
N ALA A 530 -65.41 29.05 -90.88
CA ALA A 530 -65.08 28.65 -89.52
C ALA A 530 -63.89 29.48 -89.01
N TYR A 531 -64.14 30.36 -88.05
CA TYR A 531 -63.13 31.21 -87.42
C TYR A 531 -62.66 30.60 -86.10
N MET A 532 -61.37 30.80 -85.76
CA MET A 532 -60.80 30.39 -84.49
C MET A 532 -60.44 31.63 -83.64
N VAL A 533 -61.11 31.79 -82.50
CA VAL A 533 -60.73 32.74 -81.46
C VAL A 533 -59.76 32.06 -80.52
N THR A 534 -58.63 32.68 -80.20
CA THR A 534 -57.61 32.07 -79.33
C THR A 534 -57.39 32.84 -78.04
N TYR A 535 -57.19 32.13 -76.94
CA TYR A 535 -56.91 32.66 -75.61
C TYR A 535 -55.55 32.14 -75.12
N ASN A 536 -54.69 33.07 -74.71
CA ASN A 536 -53.37 32.79 -74.13
C ASN A 536 -53.20 33.56 -72.82
N VAL A 537 -52.49 32.99 -71.85
CA VAL A 537 -52.12 33.71 -70.62
C VAL A 537 -50.77 33.20 -70.13
N THR A 538 -49.99 34.09 -69.53
CA THR A 538 -48.70 33.79 -68.89
C THR A 538 -48.76 34.31 -67.47
N ASP A 539 -48.35 33.51 -66.51
CA ASP A 539 -48.30 33.85 -65.09
C ASP A 539 -47.13 34.80 -64.76
N THR A 540 -46.96 35.18 -63.49
CA THR A 540 -45.88 36.11 -63.07
C THR A 540 -44.50 35.46 -63.13
N ALA A 541 -44.43 34.14 -62.97
CA ALA A 541 -43.21 33.35 -63.04
C ALA A 541 -42.73 33.08 -64.49
N GLY A 542 -43.58 33.36 -65.49
CA GLY A 542 -43.30 33.16 -66.91
C GLY A 542 -43.82 31.83 -67.47
N ASN A 543 -44.61 31.05 -66.72
CA ASN A 543 -45.21 29.83 -67.23
C ASN A 543 -46.42 30.17 -68.13
N HIS A 544 -46.50 29.52 -69.28
CA HIS A 544 -47.55 29.75 -70.28
C HIS A 544 -48.67 28.71 -70.17
N ALA A 545 -49.93 29.16 -70.18
CA ALA A 545 -51.06 28.25 -70.30
C ALA A 545 -51.04 27.49 -71.61
N THR A 546 -51.64 26.30 -71.60
CA THR A 546 -52.04 25.64 -72.86
C THR A 546 -53.08 26.54 -73.56
N GLN A 547 -52.79 26.94 -74.81
CA GLN A 547 -53.68 27.79 -75.60
C GLN A 547 -55.06 27.14 -75.76
N VAL A 548 -56.11 27.89 -75.47
CA VAL A 548 -57.50 27.45 -75.65
C VAL A 548 -58.08 28.17 -76.86
N THR A 549 -58.89 27.47 -77.65
CA THR A 549 -59.53 28.02 -78.85
C THR A 549 -61.04 27.85 -78.85
N ARG A 550 -61.78 28.88 -79.24
CA ARG A 550 -63.20 28.80 -79.58
C ARG A 550 -63.38 28.78 -81.09
N THR A 551 -64.15 27.81 -81.57
CA THR A 551 -64.56 27.74 -82.98
C THR A 551 -65.89 28.47 -83.15
N VAL A 552 -65.93 29.40 -84.10
CA VAL A 552 -67.14 30.14 -84.48
C VAL A 552 -67.45 29.86 -85.94
N THR A 553 -68.55 29.16 -86.19
CA THR A 553 -68.98 28.79 -87.53
C THR A 553 -70.06 29.75 -88.00
N VAL A 554 -69.79 30.47 -89.09
CA VAL A 554 -70.76 31.33 -89.76
C VAL A 554 -71.27 30.58 -90.99
N VAL A 555 -72.58 30.34 -91.07
CA VAL A 555 -73.21 29.61 -92.17
C VAL A 555 -74.27 30.45 -92.87
N VAL A 556 -74.54 30.19 -94.14
CA VAL A 556 -75.64 30.87 -94.85
C VAL A 556 -77.00 30.31 -94.39
N ALA A 557 -77.99 31.18 -94.18
CA ALA A 557 -79.34 30.74 -93.86
C ALA A 557 -79.99 30.07 -95.08
N PRO A 558 -80.75 28.97 -94.92
CA PRO A 558 -81.49 28.38 -96.03
C PRO A 558 -82.58 29.34 -96.53
N PRO A 559 -82.84 29.42 -97.85
CA PRO A 559 -83.83 30.33 -98.41
C PRO A 559 -85.26 30.02 -97.92
N SER A 560 -85.96 31.03 -97.42
CA SER A 560 -87.32 30.92 -96.90
C SER A 560 -88.37 30.92 -98.02
N GLY A 561 -88.92 29.73 -98.33
CA GLY A 561 -90.30 29.56 -98.80
C GLY A 561 -90.51 29.00 -100.22
N GLY A 562 -91.20 27.85 -100.32
CA GLY A 562 -92.15 27.57 -101.41
C GLY A 562 -92.06 26.24 -102.20
N SER A 563 -92.67 25.18 -101.64
CA SER A 563 -93.37 24.05 -102.30
C SER A 563 -92.66 22.94 -103.11
N SER A 564 -92.96 21.71 -102.64
CA SER A 564 -93.20 20.42 -103.30
C SER A 564 -92.11 19.73 -104.13
N GLY A 565 -91.54 18.69 -103.52
CA GLY A 565 -90.85 17.58 -104.20
C GLY A 565 -89.94 16.87 -103.21
N GLY A 566 -90.30 15.64 -102.80
CA GLY A 566 -89.61 14.89 -101.76
C GLY A 566 -88.09 14.87 -101.96
N ALA A 567 -87.37 15.38 -100.96
CA ALA A 567 -85.92 15.34 -100.91
C ALA A 567 -85.47 14.91 -99.52
N ALA A 568 -84.57 13.93 -99.54
CA ALA A 568 -83.89 13.28 -98.43
C ALA A 568 -83.30 14.25 -97.38
N PRO A 569 -83.04 13.80 -96.13
CA PRO A 569 -82.38 14.62 -95.13
C PRO A 569 -81.01 15.07 -95.65
N VAL A 570 -80.80 16.38 -95.74
CA VAL A 570 -79.53 16.95 -96.19
C VAL A 570 -78.53 16.77 -95.04
N VAL A 571 -77.60 15.84 -95.28
CA VAL A 571 -76.42 15.57 -94.46
C VAL A 571 -75.57 16.84 -94.44
N TYR A 572 -75.34 17.40 -93.25
CA TYR A 572 -74.22 18.31 -93.04
C TYR A 572 -72.95 17.51 -93.32
N THR A 573 -72.38 17.67 -94.52
CA THR A 573 -71.05 17.16 -94.80
C THR A 573 -70.10 17.99 -93.95
N THR A 574 -69.64 17.38 -92.86
CA THR A 574 -68.49 17.85 -92.09
C THR A 574 -67.37 18.19 -93.08
N PRO A 575 -66.80 19.40 -93.05
CA PRO A 575 -65.55 19.70 -93.75
C PRO A 575 -64.48 18.66 -93.37
N PRO A 576 -63.57 18.32 -94.31
CA PRO A 576 -62.70 17.17 -94.20
C PRO A 576 -61.97 17.14 -92.86
N ALA A 577 -62.04 15.96 -92.22
CA ALA A 577 -61.24 15.62 -91.07
C ALA A 577 -59.78 16.00 -91.33
N ALA A 578 -59.17 16.63 -90.32
CA ALA A 578 -57.75 16.96 -90.29
C ALA A 578 -56.88 15.81 -90.81
N PRO A 579 -55.80 16.08 -91.56
CA PRO A 579 -54.90 15.05 -92.03
C PRO A 579 -54.33 14.24 -90.85
N VAL A 580 -54.61 12.93 -90.93
CA VAL A 580 -53.80 11.76 -90.54
C VAL A 580 -52.99 11.85 -89.25
N THR A 581 -53.46 11.13 -88.23
CA THR A 581 -52.64 10.59 -87.15
C THR A 581 -51.47 9.79 -87.73
N GLY A 582 -50.23 10.21 -87.47
CA GLY A 582 -49.04 9.50 -87.92
C GLY A 582 -47.75 10.32 -88.06
N PHE A 583 -47.75 11.62 -87.77
CA PHE A 583 -46.54 12.43 -87.85
C PHE A 583 -45.56 12.08 -86.71
N VAL A 584 -44.36 11.64 -87.06
CA VAL A 584 -43.32 11.25 -86.11
C VAL A 584 -42.11 12.17 -86.27
N VAL A 585 -41.62 12.69 -85.15
CA VAL A 585 -40.33 13.36 -85.05
C VAL A 585 -39.47 12.53 -84.10
N ASN A 586 -38.42 11.90 -84.61
CA ASN A 586 -37.46 11.17 -83.80
C ASN A 586 -36.15 11.96 -83.74
N ILE A 587 -35.68 12.28 -82.54
CA ILE A 587 -34.39 12.92 -82.33
C ILE A 587 -33.33 11.84 -82.18
N ASN A 588 -32.24 11.92 -82.95
CA ASN A 588 -31.12 10.96 -82.93
C ASN A 588 -31.59 9.49 -82.95
N ASN A 589 -32.53 9.16 -83.86
CA ASN A 589 -33.12 7.83 -83.96
C ASN A 589 -33.87 7.33 -82.69
N GLY A 590 -34.47 8.24 -81.92
CA GLY A 590 -35.23 7.93 -80.70
C GLY A 590 -34.41 8.01 -79.41
N GLY A 591 -33.26 8.70 -79.44
CA GLY A 591 -32.44 8.93 -78.27
C GLY A 591 -33.12 9.83 -77.23
N SER A 592 -33.08 9.43 -75.96
CA SER A 592 -33.65 10.22 -74.85
C SER A 592 -32.70 11.28 -74.29
N LYS A 593 -31.40 11.22 -74.64
CA LYS A 593 -30.35 12.14 -74.17
C LYS A 593 -29.32 12.45 -75.27
N THR A 594 -28.70 13.62 -75.19
CA THR A 594 -27.56 14.04 -76.03
C THR A 594 -26.61 14.89 -75.21
N ASP A 595 -25.31 14.78 -75.47
CA ASP A 595 -24.25 15.67 -74.97
C ASP A 595 -23.87 16.77 -75.98
N SER A 596 -24.35 16.62 -77.22
CA SER A 596 -24.19 17.58 -78.31
C SER A 596 -25.40 18.49 -78.41
N ARG A 597 -25.15 19.80 -78.60
CA ARG A 597 -26.17 20.80 -78.96
C ARG A 597 -26.66 20.65 -80.39
N THR A 598 -25.95 19.92 -81.24
CA THR A 598 -26.35 19.62 -82.62
C THR A 598 -26.88 18.19 -82.68
N ILE A 599 -28.13 18.04 -83.13
CA ILE A 599 -28.88 16.78 -83.18
C ILE A 599 -29.39 16.51 -84.59
N THR A 600 -29.63 15.23 -84.87
CA THR A 600 -30.24 14.78 -86.13
C THR A 600 -31.72 14.52 -85.91
N LEU A 601 -32.58 15.23 -86.63
CA LEU A 601 -34.02 14.99 -86.66
C LEU A 601 -34.32 14.00 -87.78
N HIS A 602 -35.08 12.95 -87.49
CA HIS A 602 -35.72 12.08 -88.47
C HIS A 602 -37.21 12.42 -88.49
N LEU A 603 -37.68 12.85 -89.65
CA LEU A 603 -38.99 13.47 -89.84
C LEU A 603 -39.83 12.61 -90.78
N ASP A 604 -41.05 12.29 -90.36
CA ASP A 604 -42.07 11.72 -91.23
C ASP A 604 -43.27 12.67 -91.32
N GLY A 605 -43.28 13.47 -92.40
CA GLY A 605 -44.37 14.38 -92.71
C GLY A 605 -45.55 13.72 -93.45
N GLY A 606 -45.49 12.42 -93.71
CA GLY A 606 -46.47 11.70 -94.50
C GLY A 606 -46.40 12.01 -96.02
N PRO A 607 -47.23 11.32 -96.84
CA PRO A 607 -47.13 11.34 -98.30
C PRO A 607 -47.44 12.70 -98.96
N GLN A 608 -47.98 13.66 -98.20
CA GLN A 608 -48.36 14.98 -98.72
C GLN A 608 -47.44 16.11 -98.25
N ALA A 609 -46.45 15.86 -97.40
CA ALA A 609 -45.52 16.90 -96.95
C ALA A 609 -44.64 17.40 -98.10
N LYS A 610 -44.67 18.71 -98.35
CA LYS A 610 -43.83 19.38 -99.35
C LYS A 610 -42.88 20.39 -98.74
N ASN A 611 -43.32 21.14 -97.73
CA ASN A 611 -42.47 22.05 -96.95
C ASN A 611 -42.55 21.71 -95.45
N MET A 612 -41.60 22.20 -94.67
CA MET A 612 -41.57 22.08 -93.21
C MET A 612 -41.01 23.36 -92.57
N ALA A 613 -41.35 23.58 -91.30
CA ALA A 613 -40.71 24.57 -90.44
C ALA A 613 -40.32 23.88 -89.12
N ILE A 614 -39.13 24.21 -88.60
CA ILE A 614 -38.54 23.59 -87.39
C ILE A 614 -38.11 24.71 -86.45
N SER A 615 -38.39 24.56 -85.16
CA SER A 615 -38.10 25.58 -84.15
C SER A 615 -37.78 24.98 -82.78
N ASN A 616 -36.97 25.69 -81.99
CA ASN A 616 -36.81 25.42 -80.54
C ASN A 616 -37.89 26.11 -79.69
N SER A 617 -38.83 26.80 -80.35
CA SER A 617 -39.95 27.53 -79.74
C SER A 617 -41.25 27.12 -80.44
N PRO A 618 -42.36 26.93 -79.68
CA PRO A 618 -43.63 26.48 -80.25
C PRO A 618 -44.32 27.52 -81.17
N ASN A 619 -43.92 28.79 -81.12
CA ASN A 619 -44.67 29.88 -81.77
C ASN A 619 -44.31 30.13 -83.24
N PHE A 620 -43.20 29.55 -83.74
CA PHE A 620 -42.70 29.70 -85.12
C PHE A 620 -42.58 31.16 -85.65
N ASP A 621 -42.59 32.17 -84.77
CA ASP A 621 -42.51 33.58 -85.16
C ASP A 621 -41.26 33.87 -85.98
N GLY A 622 -41.45 34.33 -87.22
CA GLY A 622 -40.37 34.67 -88.15
C GLY A 622 -39.55 33.49 -88.68
N ILE A 623 -39.96 32.25 -88.44
CA ILE A 623 -39.25 31.06 -88.93
C ILE A 623 -39.60 30.80 -90.41
N PRO A 624 -38.61 30.79 -91.34
CA PRO A 624 -38.86 30.56 -92.75
C PRO A 624 -39.24 29.10 -93.03
N GLN A 625 -40.16 28.89 -93.98
CA GLN A 625 -40.47 27.55 -94.49
C GLN A 625 -39.34 27.04 -95.38
N GLU A 626 -38.99 25.76 -95.25
CA GLU A 626 -38.01 25.09 -96.10
C GLU A 626 -38.60 23.84 -96.78
N PRO A 627 -38.05 23.39 -97.91
CA PRO A 627 -38.49 22.14 -98.54
C PRO A 627 -38.39 20.96 -97.58
N TYR A 628 -39.40 20.09 -97.58
CA TYR A 628 -39.45 18.92 -96.70
C TYR A 628 -38.25 18.00 -96.94
N GLN A 629 -37.56 17.64 -95.86
CA GLN A 629 -36.54 16.60 -95.87
C GLN A 629 -36.82 15.58 -94.76
N PRO A 630 -36.64 14.27 -95.04
CA PRO A 630 -36.88 13.21 -94.05
C PRO A 630 -35.82 13.19 -92.94
N THR A 631 -34.72 13.93 -93.09
CA THR A 631 -33.68 14.04 -92.06
C THR A 631 -33.04 15.43 -92.07
N LYS A 632 -32.79 16.03 -90.90
CA LYS A 632 -32.23 17.38 -90.78
C LYS A 632 -31.33 17.54 -89.55
N GLN A 633 -30.18 18.19 -89.69
CA GLN A 633 -29.37 18.64 -88.56
C GLN A 633 -29.99 19.90 -87.95
N TRP A 634 -30.17 19.91 -86.62
CA TRP A 634 -30.77 21.02 -85.88
C TRP A 634 -29.99 21.33 -84.61
N THR A 635 -29.96 22.60 -84.21
CA THR A 635 -29.22 23.05 -83.03
C THR A 635 -30.17 23.42 -81.90
N LEU A 636 -30.00 22.81 -80.74
CA LEU A 636 -30.80 23.03 -79.53
C LEU A 636 -30.49 24.38 -78.86
N SER A 637 -31.47 24.90 -78.10
CA SER A 637 -31.27 26.06 -77.22
C SER A 637 -30.22 25.75 -76.12
N GLY A 638 -29.51 26.78 -75.64
CA GLY A 638 -28.42 26.63 -74.67
C GLY A 638 -28.85 26.15 -73.28
N GLY A 639 -27.87 25.72 -72.46
CA GLY A 639 -28.04 25.25 -71.06
C GLY A 639 -28.40 23.76 -70.94
N ALA A 640 -27.99 23.09 -69.86
CA ALA A 640 -28.38 21.70 -69.57
C ALA A 640 -29.91 21.55 -69.36
N GLY A 641 -30.43 20.34 -69.57
CA GLY A 641 -31.82 19.98 -69.26
C GLY A 641 -32.63 19.53 -70.47
N GLU A 642 -33.93 19.32 -70.27
CA GLU A 642 -34.85 18.89 -71.32
C GLU A 642 -35.00 19.98 -72.40
N LYS A 643 -34.88 19.57 -73.67
CA LYS A 643 -34.99 20.43 -74.84
C LYS A 643 -36.10 19.90 -75.74
N THR A 644 -36.98 20.79 -76.16
CA THR A 644 -38.10 20.44 -77.05
C THR A 644 -37.86 21.05 -78.43
N VAL A 645 -38.02 20.23 -79.46
CA VAL A 645 -38.03 20.67 -80.86
C VAL A 645 -39.46 20.57 -81.38
N TYR A 646 -39.93 21.65 -82.00
CA TYR A 646 -41.24 21.77 -82.60
C TYR A 646 -41.11 21.72 -84.12
N VAL A 647 -42.01 21.00 -84.79
CA VAL A 647 -42.04 20.84 -86.24
C VAL A 647 -43.48 21.01 -86.75
N VAL A 648 -43.64 21.75 -87.84
CA VAL A 648 -44.89 21.84 -88.61
C VAL A 648 -44.60 21.44 -90.06
N PHE A 649 -45.45 20.59 -90.62
CA PHE A 649 -45.39 20.21 -92.04
C PHE A 649 -46.47 20.94 -92.83
N PHE A 650 -46.19 21.22 -94.09
CA PHE A 650 -47.08 21.90 -95.01
C PHE A 650 -47.37 21.02 -96.22
N SER A 651 -48.65 20.94 -96.60
CA SER A 651 -49.04 20.32 -97.87
C SER A 651 -48.62 21.17 -99.07
N GLN A 652 -48.75 20.63 -100.28
CA GLN A 652 -48.52 21.39 -101.52
C GLN A 652 -49.46 22.60 -101.71
N TYR A 653 -50.51 22.72 -100.88
CA TYR A 653 -51.49 23.81 -100.91
C TYR A 653 -51.35 24.78 -99.71
N GLY A 654 -50.32 24.63 -98.88
CA GLY A 654 -50.03 25.54 -97.76
C GLY A 654 -50.77 25.25 -96.46
N THR A 655 -51.58 24.19 -96.39
CA THR A 655 -52.25 23.76 -95.15
C THR A 655 -51.24 23.19 -94.17
N MET A 656 -51.22 23.71 -92.94
CA MET A 656 -50.35 23.27 -91.85
C MET A 656 -50.89 22.02 -91.14
N THR A 657 -49.99 21.15 -90.67
CA THR A 657 -50.31 20.13 -89.65
C THR A 657 -50.46 20.77 -88.26
N ARG A 658 -50.95 20.01 -87.27
CA ARG A 658 -50.68 20.38 -85.87
C ARG A 658 -49.17 20.50 -85.64
N VAL A 659 -48.76 21.31 -84.68
CA VAL A 659 -47.37 21.30 -84.22
C VAL A 659 -47.08 19.92 -83.62
N VAL A 660 -46.07 19.25 -84.17
CA VAL A 660 -45.53 18.00 -83.63
C VAL A 660 -44.29 18.36 -82.85
N SER A 661 -44.08 17.73 -81.71
CA SER A 661 -42.90 18.02 -80.90
C SER A 661 -42.27 16.74 -80.36
N GLN A 662 -40.98 16.81 -80.11
CA GLN A 662 -40.23 15.75 -79.43
C GLN A 662 -39.20 16.40 -78.50
N HIS A 663 -38.95 15.74 -77.37
CA HIS A 663 -37.98 16.19 -76.38
C HIS A 663 -36.73 15.30 -76.35
N ILE A 664 -35.60 15.89 -75.96
CA ILE A 664 -34.35 15.22 -75.66
C ILE A 664 -33.68 15.93 -74.48
N THR A 665 -33.05 15.18 -73.57
CA THR A 665 -32.26 15.82 -72.49
C THR A 665 -30.86 16.18 -72.99
N LEU A 666 -30.53 17.47 -73.04
CA LEU A 666 -29.16 17.93 -73.24
C LEU A 666 -28.42 17.83 -71.91
N VAL A 667 -27.52 16.86 -71.81
CA VAL A 667 -26.59 16.78 -70.68
C VAL A 667 -25.38 17.65 -71.00
N GLU A 668 -25.07 18.59 -70.12
CA GLU A 668 -23.86 19.39 -70.27
C GLU A 668 -22.67 18.47 -69.96
N SER A 669 -21.79 18.31 -70.94
CA SER A 669 -20.56 17.54 -70.76
C SER A 669 -19.72 18.22 -69.67
N ALA A 670 -19.76 17.67 -68.46
CA ALA A 670 -18.73 17.94 -67.48
C ALA A 670 -17.41 17.43 -68.09
N THR A 671 -16.49 18.34 -68.40
CA THR A 671 -15.10 17.98 -68.66
C THR A 671 -14.53 17.30 -67.43
N VAL A 672 -14.56 15.98 -67.42
CA VAL A 672 -13.68 15.14 -66.62
C VAL A 672 -13.11 14.10 -67.56
N VAL A 673 -11.80 14.18 -67.74
CA VAL A 673 -10.99 13.23 -68.50
C VAL A 673 -10.95 11.91 -67.72
N GLU A 674 -11.54 10.84 -68.26
CA GLU A 674 -11.22 9.46 -67.89
C GLU A 674 -10.16 8.87 -68.86
N PRO A 675 -9.55 7.68 -68.61
CA PRO A 675 -10.24 6.42 -68.94
C PRO A 675 -9.81 5.16 -68.13
N ALA A 676 -10.75 4.23 -67.94
CA ALA A 676 -10.75 2.90 -68.59
C ALA A 676 -11.61 1.88 -67.80
N GLY A 677 -12.65 1.38 -68.47
CA GLY A 677 -13.69 0.57 -67.86
C GLY A 677 -13.33 -0.85 -67.45
N ARG A 678 -14.06 -1.34 -66.44
CA ARG A 678 -14.63 -2.69 -66.37
C ARG A 678 -15.82 -2.67 -65.41
N VAL A 679 -17.02 -2.89 -65.94
CA VAL A 679 -18.14 -3.33 -65.11
C VAL A 679 -18.04 -4.84 -64.99
N LEU A 680 -17.66 -5.33 -63.81
CA LEU A 680 -17.96 -6.65 -63.27
C LEU A 680 -17.88 -6.52 -61.75
N GLY A 681 -19.02 -6.73 -61.08
CA GLY A 681 -19.23 -6.40 -59.68
C GLY A 681 -18.23 -7.04 -58.72
N VAL A 682 -17.62 -6.20 -57.88
CA VAL A 682 -16.96 -6.61 -56.65
C VAL A 682 -17.36 -5.61 -55.57
N LYS A 683 -17.99 -6.11 -54.50
CA LYS A 683 -18.34 -5.36 -53.29
C LYS A 683 -17.10 -4.64 -52.76
N ILE A 684 -17.11 -3.31 -52.70
CA ILE A 684 -16.18 -2.54 -51.87
C ILE A 684 -16.50 -2.90 -50.42
N THR A 685 -15.56 -3.50 -49.68
CA THR A 685 -15.78 -3.80 -48.26
C THR A 685 -15.40 -2.60 -47.40
N LYS A 686 -16.06 -2.42 -46.25
CA LYS A 686 -15.78 -1.36 -45.25
C LYS A 686 -14.28 -1.19 -44.93
N LEU A 687 -13.49 -2.26 -45.09
CA LEU A 687 -12.05 -2.27 -44.88
C LEU A 687 -11.25 -1.52 -45.96
N ASP A 688 -11.67 -1.56 -47.22
CA ASP A 688 -10.98 -0.89 -48.33
C ASP A 688 -11.12 0.63 -48.23
N THR A 689 -12.30 1.12 -47.85
CA THR A 689 -12.55 2.55 -47.59
C THR A 689 -11.74 3.08 -46.40
N LEU A 690 -11.59 2.29 -45.32
CA LEU A 690 -10.78 2.67 -44.16
C LEU A 690 -9.27 2.67 -44.45
N LEU A 691 -8.82 1.87 -45.42
CA LEU A 691 -7.42 1.76 -45.82
C LEU A 691 -6.94 2.91 -46.70
N ASP A 692 -7.84 3.56 -47.42
CA ASP A 692 -7.55 4.71 -48.26
C ASP A 692 -7.57 6.03 -47.48
N GLU A 693 -8.39 6.10 -46.42
CA GLU A 693 -8.50 7.30 -45.57
C GLU A 693 -7.40 7.41 -44.49
N LEU A 694 -6.73 6.31 -44.12
CA LEU A 694 -5.87 6.25 -42.93
C LEU A 694 -4.41 5.92 -43.28
N LYS A 695 -3.48 6.73 -42.75
CA LYS A 695 -2.02 6.59 -43.01
C LYS A 695 -1.26 6.09 -41.77
N PRO A 696 -0.11 5.41 -41.96
CA PRO A 696 0.77 5.04 -40.85
C PRO A 696 1.24 6.26 -40.05
N ASN A 697 1.45 6.06 -38.75
CA ASN A 697 1.91 7.03 -37.76
C ASN A 697 0.91 8.14 -37.39
N GLN A 698 -0.39 7.94 -37.63
CA GLN A 698 -1.46 8.89 -37.27
C GLN A 698 -2.35 8.35 -36.13
N ARG A 699 -2.87 9.22 -35.26
CA ARG A 699 -3.99 8.92 -34.37
C ARG A 699 -5.31 9.39 -34.98
N HIS A 700 -6.28 8.51 -35.12
CA HIS A 700 -7.61 8.84 -35.64
C HIS A 700 -8.66 7.82 -35.14
N PRO A 701 -9.89 8.24 -34.77
CA PRO A 701 -10.92 7.33 -34.25
C PRO A 701 -11.22 6.14 -35.17
N LYS A 702 -11.25 6.39 -36.49
CA LYS A 702 -11.42 5.35 -37.53
C LYS A 702 -10.28 4.31 -37.58
N VAL A 703 -9.09 4.60 -37.04
CA VAL A 703 -7.99 3.60 -36.93
C VAL A 703 -8.38 2.48 -35.97
N LYS A 704 -9.14 2.80 -34.93
CA LYS A 704 -9.68 1.80 -34.00
C LYS A 704 -10.63 0.84 -34.72
N GLU A 705 -11.43 1.35 -35.67
CA GLU A 705 -12.29 0.54 -36.54
C GLU A 705 -11.48 -0.29 -37.53
N LEU A 706 -10.48 0.30 -38.21
CA LEU A 706 -9.56 -0.42 -39.09
C LEU A 706 -8.86 -1.57 -38.35
N GLN A 707 -8.36 -1.30 -37.14
CA GLN A 707 -7.70 -2.28 -36.28
C GLN A 707 -8.66 -3.39 -35.81
N ALA A 708 -9.91 -3.05 -35.50
CA ALA A 708 -10.93 -4.02 -35.14
C ALA A 708 -11.30 -4.95 -36.32
N GLU A 709 -11.44 -4.39 -37.52
CA GLU A 709 -11.77 -5.13 -38.74
C GLU A 709 -10.64 -6.07 -39.17
N LEU A 710 -9.38 -5.60 -39.12
CA LEU A 710 -8.19 -6.43 -39.34
C LEU A 710 -8.03 -7.51 -38.26
N LYS A 711 -8.42 -7.21 -37.01
CA LYS A 711 -8.41 -8.20 -35.91
C LYS A 711 -9.44 -9.30 -36.16
N GLN A 712 -10.67 -8.95 -36.56
CA GLN A 712 -11.70 -9.93 -36.93
C GLN A 712 -11.25 -10.85 -38.07
N ARG A 713 -10.44 -10.32 -38.99
CA ARG A 713 -9.89 -11.06 -40.14
C ARG A 713 -8.57 -11.80 -39.83
N GLY A 714 -8.11 -11.78 -38.57
CA GLY A 714 -6.99 -12.59 -38.09
C GLY A 714 -5.60 -11.96 -38.24
N TYR A 715 -5.49 -10.68 -38.60
CA TYR A 715 -4.20 -10.00 -38.77
C TYR A 715 -3.59 -9.45 -37.46
N PHE A 716 -4.31 -9.59 -36.33
CA PHE A 716 -3.83 -9.29 -34.99
C PHE A 716 -4.15 -10.44 -34.01
N GLY A 717 -3.34 -10.59 -32.96
CA GLY A 717 -3.59 -11.60 -31.92
C GLY A 717 -4.85 -11.31 -31.08
N ALA A 718 -5.42 -12.34 -30.44
CA ALA A 718 -6.68 -12.24 -29.69
C ALA A 718 -6.68 -11.16 -28.58
N ASN A 719 -5.52 -10.93 -27.95
CA ASN A 719 -5.33 -9.94 -26.88
C ASN A 719 -5.01 -8.52 -27.38
N PHE A 720 -4.89 -8.33 -28.71
CA PHE A 720 -4.71 -7.00 -29.29
C PHE A 720 -5.96 -6.15 -29.05
N LYS A 721 -5.81 -5.00 -28.39
CA LYS A 721 -6.90 -4.05 -28.15
C LYS A 721 -6.79 -2.93 -29.19
N PRO A 722 -7.80 -2.76 -30.07
CA PRO A 722 -7.79 -1.66 -31.01
C PRO A 722 -7.64 -0.31 -30.29
N THR A 723 -6.73 0.50 -30.80
CA THR A 723 -6.42 1.87 -30.37
C THR A 723 -6.69 2.81 -31.53
N ASP A 724 -6.68 4.11 -31.27
CA ASP A 724 -6.77 5.12 -32.32
C ASP A 724 -5.45 5.31 -33.08
N PHE A 725 -4.35 4.63 -32.72
CA PHE A 725 -3.02 4.90 -33.30
C PHE A 725 -2.60 3.89 -34.35
N TYR A 726 -2.32 4.36 -35.57
CA TYR A 726 -1.86 3.54 -36.69
C TYR A 726 -0.35 3.34 -36.61
N GLY A 727 0.10 2.55 -35.63
CA GLY A 727 1.52 2.25 -35.42
C GLY A 727 2.08 1.18 -36.36
N LYS A 728 3.35 0.80 -36.13
CA LYS A 728 4.08 -0.21 -36.94
C LYS A 728 3.37 -1.57 -37.00
N LEU A 729 2.68 -1.96 -35.93
CA LEU A 729 1.88 -3.20 -35.88
C LEU A 729 0.69 -3.15 -36.83
N THR A 730 -0.01 -2.02 -36.90
CA THR A 730 -1.14 -1.81 -37.83
C THR A 730 -0.66 -1.70 -39.26
N ALA A 731 0.47 -1.04 -39.51
CA ALA A 731 1.09 -1.02 -40.83
C ALA A 731 1.50 -2.42 -41.31
N ALA A 732 2.04 -3.26 -40.42
CA ALA A 732 2.36 -4.65 -40.74
C ALA A 732 1.11 -5.49 -41.03
N ALA A 733 0.04 -5.33 -40.25
CA ALA A 733 -1.23 -6.02 -40.46
C ALA A 733 -1.91 -5.62 -41.79
N VAL A 734 -1.93 -4.31 -42.09
CA VAL A 734 -2.46 -3.77 -43.35
C VAL A 734 -1.63 -4.24 -44.54
N LYS A 735 -0.31 -4.24 -44.41
CA LYS A 735 0.58 -4.75 -45.45
C LYS A 735 0.30 -6.23 -45.73
N LYS A 736 0.20 -7.07 -44.70
CA LYS A 736 -0.18 -8.50 -44.83
C LYS A 736 -1.56 -8.69 -45.48
N TYR A 737 -2.53 -7.84 -45.14
CA TYR A 737 -3.85 -7.86 -45.76
C TYR A 737 -3.80 -7.51 -47.26
N LYS A 738 -3.06 -6.45 -47.63
CA LYS A 738 -2.86 -6.03 -49.03
C LYS A 738 -2.06 -7.06 -49.85
N GLU A 739 -1.20 -7.84 -49.19
CA GLU A 739 -0.36 -8.87 -49.81
C GLU A 739 -1.07 -10.24 -49.98
N GLY A 740 -2.33 -10.40 -49.57
CA GLY A 740 -3.17 -11.55 -49.94
C GLY A 740 -2.80 -12.89 -49.29
N ALA A 741 -2.23 -12.91 -48.09
CA ALA A 741 -1.85 -14.16 -47.41
C ALA A 741 -3.02 -14.80 -46.64
N ALA A 742 -3.31 -16.06 -46.98
CA ALA A 742 -4.31 -16.91 -46.33
C ALA A 742 -4.07 -17.14 -44.82
N ALA A 743 -5.16 -17.49 -44.13
CA ALA A 743 -5.29 -17.73 -42.70
C ALA A 743 -4.18 -18.59 -42.04
N SER A 744 -3.75 -18.18 -40.84
CA SER A 744 -3.53 -19.12 -39.73
C SER A 744 -3.62 -18.42 -38.37
N VAL A 745 -4.55 -18.91 -37.55
CA VAL A 745 -4.77 -18.64 -36.12
C VAL A 745 -3.57 -19.18 -35.31
N VAL A 746 -3.19 -18.54 -34.18
CA VAL A 746 -3.06 -19.09 -32.79
C VAL A 746 -2.33 -18.05 -31.91
N SER A 747 -2.90 -17.80 -30.73
CA SER A 747 -2.34 -17.09 -29.57
C SER A 747 -0.87 -17.41 -29.28
N SER A 748 -0.04 -16.39 -29.03
CA SER A 748 1.29 -16.59 -28.43
C SER A 748 1.12 -17.33 -27.08
N PRO A 749 1.76 -18.49 -26.86
CA PRO A 749 1.65 -19.25 -25.63
C PRO A 749 2.19 -18.47 -24.43
N SER A 750 1.71 -18.74 -23.21
CA SER A 750 2.30 -18.16 -22.00
C SER A 750 3.77 -18.56 -21.86
N LEU A 751 4.55 -17.78 -21.11
CA LEU A 751 5.97 -18.03 -20.96
C LEU A 751 6.27 -19.43 -20.38
N ASP A 752 5.46 -19.88 -19.42
CA ASP A 752 5.55 -21.24 -18.87
C ASP A 752 5.18 -22.31 -19.91
N ALA A 753 4.19 -22.05 -20.78
CA ALA A 753 3.82 -22.97 -21.85
C ALA A 753 4.90 -23.04 -22.95
N LEU A 754 5.58 -21.92 -23.24
CA LEU A 754 6.76 -21.89 -24.11
C LEU A 754 7.93 -22.68 -23.51
N ILE A 755 8.18 -22.52 -22.20
CA ILE A 755 9.23 -23.27 -21.50
C ILE A 755 8.92 -24.77 -21.46
N ALA A 756 7.66 -25.14 -21.19
CA ALA A 756 7.24 -26.54 -21.16
C ALA A 756 7.27 -27.21 -22.55
N ALA A 757 7.06 -26.45 -23.63
CA ALA A 757 7.00 -26.97 -24.99
C ALA A 757 8.35 -27.06 -25.72
N LEU A 758 9.39 -26.34 -25.28
CA LEU A 758 10.67 -26.23 -25.98
C LEU A 758 11.79 -27.02 -25.27
N ARG A 759 12.74 -27.58 -26.06
CA ARG A 759 13.84 -28.42 -25.55
C ARG A 759 15.23 -27.84 -25.87
N PRO A 760 16.23 -27.97 -24.95
CA PRO A 760 17.64 -27.58 -25.16
C PRO A 760 18.25 -28.02 -26.49
N ASN A 761 19.12 -27.18 -27.05
CA ASN A 761 20.00 -27.46 -28.19
C ASN A 761 19.31 -27.65 -29.56
N ARG A 762 18.17 -26.98 -29.80
CA ARG A 762 17.44 -26.99 -31.10
C ARG A 762 17.05 -25.59 -31.58
N HIS A 763 16.84 -25.45 -32.89
CA HIS A 763 16.27 -24.25 -33.52
C HIS A 763 14.75 -24.35 -33.64
N ASP A 764 14.03 -23.31 -33.24
CA ASP A 764 12.57 -23.19 -33.38
C ASP A 764 12.16 -21.71 -33.37
N VAL A 765 11.22 -21.32 -34.23
CA VAL A 765 10.75 -19.93 -34.34
C VAL A 765 10.18 -19.39 -33.03
N LYS A 766 9.57 -20.26 -32.20
CA LYS A 766 9.03 -19.93 -30.87
C LYS A 766 10.12 -19.72 -29.82
N VAL A 767 11.35 -20.14 -30.07
CA VAL A 767 12.51 -19.82 -29.20
C VAL A 767 12.81 -18.33 -29.24
N THR A 768 12.60 -17.67 -30.38
CA THR A 768 12.74 -16.21 -30.48
C THR A 768 11.73 -15.50 -29.56
N GLU A 769 10.50 -16.02 -29.47
CA GLU A 769 9.45 -15.51 -28.57
C GLU A 769 9.75 -15.81 -27.09
N LEU A 770 10.29 -16.98 -26.77
CA LEU A 770 10.76 -17.36 -25.44
C LEU A 770 11.93 -16.45 -24.98
N GLN A 771 12.94 -16.28 -25.83
CA GLN A 771 14.09 -15.41 -25.56
C GLN A 771 13.67 -13.95 -25.43
N ALA A 772 12.76 -13.46 -26.27
CA ALA A 772 12.24 -12.09 -26.17
C ALA A 772 11.47 -11.86 -24.85
N SER A 773 10.73 -12.86 -24.40
CA SER A 773 9.95 -12.79 -23.15
C SER A 773 10.84 -12.83 -21.92
N LEU A 774 11.81 -13.74 -21.87
CA LEU A 774 12.81 -13.80 -20.79
C LEU A 774 13.75 -12.58 -20.80
N LYS A 775 14.04 -12.01 -21.98
CA LYS A 775 14.80 -10.77 -22.09
C LYS A 775 14.04 -9.58 -21.49
N LYS A 776 12.72 -9.51 -21.67
CA LYS A 776 11.87 -8.51 -21.02
C LYS A 776 11.87 -8.64 -19.49
N LEU A 777 12.11 -9.85 -18.98
CA LEU A 777 12.31 -10.11 -17.55
C LEU A 777 13.75 -9.83 -17.09
N GLY A 778 14.62 -9.29 -17.96
CA GLY A 778 15.99 -8.96 -17.62
C GLY A 778 16.92 -10.17 -17.45
N LEU A 779 16.50 -11.35 -17.90
CA LEU A 779 17.24 -12.61 -17.68
C LEU A 779 18.31 -12.89 -18.75
N PHE A 780 18.56 -11.93 -19.64
CA PHE A 780 19.62 -11.97 -20.65
C PHE A 780 20.59 -10.78 -20.50
N PRO A 781 21.86 -10.91 -20.91
CA PRO A 781 22.80 -9.79 -20.97
C PRO A 781 22.30 -8.65 -21.86
N ALA A 782 22.63 -7.40 -21.52
CA ALA A 782 22.09 -6.19 -22.15
C ALA A 782 22.22 -6.14 -23.70
N ASN A 783 23.30 -6.73 -24.24
CA ASN A 783 23.62 -6.68 -25.66
C ASN A 783 23.10 -7.92 -26.43
N TRP A 784 22.38 -8.83 -25.77
CA TRP A 784 21.95 -10.09 -26.35
C TRP A 784 20.90 -9.89 -27.45
N ARG A 785 21.13 -10.46 -28.62
CA ARG A 785 20.17 -10.48 -29.74
C ARG A 785 19.39 -11.78 -29.70
N THR A 786 18.06 -11.69 -29.81
CA THR A 786 17.21 -12.88 -29.85
C THR A 786 17.47 -13.67 -31.13
N THR A 787 17.61 -14.98 -31.00
CA THR A 787 17.82 -15.94 -32.07
C THR A 787 16.76 -17.04 -31.97
N ASP A 788 16.60 -17.84 -33.01
CA ASP A 788 15.73 -19.01 -32.99
C ASP A 788 16.38 -20.24 -32.33
N PHE A 789 17.61 -20.14 -31.79
CA PHE A 789 18.35 -21.26 -31.21
C PHE A 789 18.27 -21.33 -29.68
N TYR A 790 17.84 -22.46 -29.14
CA TYR A 790 17.68 -22.67 -27.69
C TYR A 790 18.95 -23.26 -27.06
N GLY A 791 20.02 -22.46 -27.08
CA GLY A 791 21.35 -22.83 -26.58
C GLY A 791 21.55 -22.60 -25.06
N LYS A 792 22.80 -22.79 -24.60
CA LYS A 792 23.17 -22.73 -23.17
C LYS A 792 22.76 -21.43 -22.46
N VAL A 793 22.83 -20.28 -23.14
CA VAL A 793 22.47 -18.97 -22.57
C VAL A 793 20.97 -18.86 -22.31
N THR A 794 20.14 -19.38 -23.24
CA THR A 794 18.69 -19.43 -23.06
C THR A 794 18.29 -20.41 -21.97
N GLN A 795 18.98 -21.55 -21.89
CA GLN A 795 18.74 -22.55 -20.84
C GLN A 795 19.02 -21.97 -19.44
N ALA A 796 20.09 -21.17 -19.28
CA ALA A 796 20.39 -20.50 -18.02
C ALA A 796 19.35 -19.43 -17.65
N ALA A 797 18.87 -18.64 -18.62
CA ALA A 797 17.81 -17.66 -18.41
C ALA A 797 16.47 -18.31 -18.01
N VAL A 798 16.12 -19.45 -18.61
CA VAL A 798 14.94 -20.24 -18.24
C VAL A 798 15.06 -20.81 -16.83
N LYS A 799 16.23 -21.34 -16.46
CA LYS A 799 16.47 -21.84 -15.11
C LYS A 799 16.32 -20.72 -14.07
N LYS A 800 16.92 -19.56 -14.33
CA LYS A 800 16.83 -18.38 -13.46
C LYS A 800 15.39 -17.89 -13.31
N TYR A 801 14.60 -17.92 -14.39
CA TYR A 801 13.17 -17.62 -14.35
C TYR A 801 12.40 -18.59 -13.44
N GLN A 802 12.63 -19.90 -13.60
CA GLN A 802 11.97 -20.96 -12.81
C GLN A 802 12.35 -20.93 -11.33
N GLU A 803 13.55 -20.43 -11.00
CA GLU A 803 14.01 -20.25 -9.61
C GLU A 803 13.48 -18.97 -8.94
N THR A 804 13.16 -17.93 -9.73
CA THR A 804 12.60 -16.65 -9.24
C THR A 804 11.08 -16.61 -9.16
N LYS A 805 10.42 -17.71 -9.49
CA LYS A 805 8.97 -17.90 -9.47
C LYS A 805 8.62 -18.83 -8.31
#